data_AF-A0AAX4L2F3-F1
#
_entry.id   AF-A0AAX4L2F3-F1
#
_cell.length_a   1.000
_cell.length_b   1.000
_cell.length_c   1.000
_cell.angle_alpha   90.00
_cell.angle_beta   90.00
_cell.angle_gamma   90.00
#
_symmetry.space_group_name_H-M   'P 1'
#
loop_
_entity.id
_entity.type
_entity.pdbx_description
1 polymer ?
#
loop_
_entity_poly.entity_id
_entity_poly.type
_entity_poly.pdbx_seq_one_letter_code
_entity_poly.pdbx_strand_id
1 'polypeptide(L)'
;MLLDASIFSRAVIAGYDVKRSQSKENVEMVVGRLTGLYGDVLKYSNVKIIRAPEKFDDGSLFREVGGRNIYKIFEVPAGITFEKLIDELSKINYYPAIFPLYLKGTVGGFTASNGSGFGSYKFGFVKSARSVNELIGYKTVRITAVKYPELLEVENENKFAWSAIINKDGTIEYYIPSFYNKIIKVNSRSIATDKLIKGINAEILNVFKKDYIPIVMMTEINKDINFNFEMRIGYIINYNSPKRFKVLIGSLEETRLPELFDYLRKNPDVLPFPYLKEYEEIHKDILKDVKKYEVKIRSKRISKNVIIEASKCINCSLCLDNCLAYNTTNNVIYSPLGRFNRLIRGESTFEFCFGCTTCQEACPAGINISNLMELLPQFSETKEKLPIELTDPSASIYELEKNLESKYRNRPVFLLFVGCSAKYDPLGLEGFLNYLLTNGDKLPQEFSPRIKLVTGFCCGFNEYLTGNLEEAKNGVNRINQLKIQQNAVGIYFLCPEGLYVYNKFSDQKGIFAFDVIKNELKDKEVHLGCWAKKMGYNSKYNDCAGLFLASYKGSPLKIVKRNFLTVCPFSTWKFGTISVYSMFLGKKEVSELKEENIMDESSVFDLLVKGVKNGLENSADEIAEKVIMWNLGGGQYFLLLAIPIISKYISIELIRNLSSDPKVKEFISKFAQNRSILSQKVSAYTDYLRHYNFDGEIEKLIDKVANSTKLDYSAKDVVKTNDFRSVIKDALKKAISENLIENVLNNIIYL
;
A
#
# COMPACT_ATOMS: atom_id res chain seq x y z
N MET A 1 8.55 7.55 17.14
CA MET A 1 8.37 6.20 17.73
C MET A 1 7.20 5.47 17.07
N LEU A 2 7.47 4.29 16.53
CA LEU A 2 6.48 3.30 16.07
C LEU A 2 6.19 2.33 17.22
N LEU A 3 5.01 1.69 17.23
CA LEU A 3 4.70 0.59 18.15
C LEU A 3 4.72 -0.73 17.36
N ASP A 4 5.19 -1.79 18.01
CA ASP A 4 5.18 -3.17 17.49
C ASP A 4 4.05 -4.00 18.12
N ALA A 5 4.05 -5.31 17.89
CA ALA A 5 3.02 -6.21 18.41
C ALA A 5 3.24 -6.63 19.87
N SER A 6 4.31 -6.17 20.52
CA SER A 6 4.65 -6.57 21.89
C SER A 6 3.62 -6.12 22.92
N ILE A 7 3.50 -6.89 24.00
CA ILE A 7 2.71 -6.49 25.19
C ILE A 7 3.27 -5.21 25.83
N PHE A 8 4.57 -4.93 25.68
CA PHE A 8 5.20 -3.69 26.15
C PHE A 8 4.79 -2.47 25.33
N SER A 9 4.63 -2.62 24.01
CA SER A 9 4.05 -1.56 23.17
C SER A 9 2.60 -1.25 23.58
N ARG A 10 1.84 -2.25 24.06
CA ARG A 10 0.47 -2.06 24.59
C ARG A 10 0.46 -1.26 25.90
N ALA A 11 1.46 -1.44 26.77
CA ALA A 11 1.58 -0.65 28.00
C ALA A 11 1.66 0.86 27.71
N VAL A 12 2.29 1.26 26.61
CA VAL A 12 2.38 2.67 26.19
C VAL A 12 1.02 3.25 25.82
N ILE A 13 0.17 2.44 25.20
CA ILE A 13 -1.22 2.77 24.87
C ILE A 13 -2.04 2.90 26.17
N ALA A 14 -1.81 2.00 27.12
CA ALA A 14 -2.38 1.98 28.47
C ALA A 14 -1.87 3.11 29.40
N GLY A 15 -1.06 4.04 28.88
CA GLY A 15 -0.69 5.26 29.57
C GLY A 15 0.72 5.33 30.17
N TYR A 16 1.52 4.26 30.05
CA TYR A 16 2.93 4.28 30.44
C TYR A 16 3.70 5.35 29.65
N ASP A 17 4.53 6.12 30.36
CA ASP A 17 5.35 7.18 29.78
C ASP A 17 6.77 6.70 29.52
N VAL A 18 7.07 6.40 28.26
CA VAL A 18 8.36 5.91 27.78
C VAL A 18 9.47 6.97 27.81
N LYS A 19 9.15 8.25 28.08
CA LYS A 19 10.14 9.35 28.04
C LYS A 19 11.33 9.16 28.99
N ARG A 20 11.15 8.40 30.08
CA ARG A 20 12.22 8.14 31.07
C ARG A 20 13.28 7.15 30.55
N SER A 21 12.92 6.30 29.59
CA SER A 21 13.72 5.16 29.13
C SER A 21 14.16 5.26 27.66
N GLN A 22 13.85 6.38 26.98
CA GLN A 22 14.21 6.59 25.57
C GLN A 22 15.58 7.24 25.39
N SER A 23 16.36 6.66 24.47
CA SER A 23 17.49 7.37 23.88
C SER A 23 16.98 8.54 23.02
N LYS A 24 17.68 9.67 23.12
CA LYS A 24 17.47 10.88 22.30
C LYS A 24 18.35 10.91 21.05
N GLU A 25 19.18 9.90 20.84
CA GLU A 25 20.00 9.79 19.64
C GLU A 25 19.13 9.59 18.40
N ASN A 26 19.52 10.23 17.30
CA ASN A 26 18.91 9.99 16.00
C ASN A 26 19.44 8.65 15.47
N VAL A 27 18.59 7.62 15.50
CA VAL A 27 18.96 6.26 15.09
C VAL A 27 18.23 5.90 13.80
N GLU A 28 18.96 5.32 12.85
CA GLU A 28 18.38 4.64 11.71
C GLU A 28 17.95 3.23 12.12
N MET A 29 16.67 2.91 11.95
CA MET A 29 16.13 1.59 12.31
C MET A 29 15.57 0.90 11.08
N VAL A 30 16.01 -0.33 10.86
CA VAL A 30 15.47 -1.19 9.81
C VAL A 30 14.18 -1.80 10.32
N VAL A 31 13.05 -1.41 9.71
CA VAL A 31 11.73 -1.90 10.11
C VAL A 31 11.21 -2.88 9.06
N GLY A 32 10.86 -4.08 9.52
CA GLY A 32 10.09 -5.05 8.73
C GLY A 32 8.61 -4.68 8.71
N ARG A 33 7.78 -5.45 9.44
CA ARG A 33 6.31 -5.29 9.46
C ARG A 33 5.73 -4.98 10.84
N LEU A 34 6.58 -4.57 11.79
CA LEU A 34 6.22 -4.25 13.18
C LEU A 34 5.53 -5.40 13.95
N THR A 35 5.80 -6.64 13.56
CA THR A 35 5.29 -7.86 14.23
C THR A 35 6.20 -8.35 15.36
N GLY A 36 7.18 -7.53 15.78
CA GLY A 36 8.08 -7.84 16.89
C GLY A 36 7.33 -7.93 18.21
N LEU A 37 7.74 -8.87 19.07
CA LEU A 37 7.10 -9.14 20.36
C LEU A 37 7.88 -8.62 21.57
N TYR A 38 9.06 -8.05 21.33
CA TYR A 38 9.91 -7.56 22.41
C TYR A 38 9.69 -6.09 22.78
N GLY A 39 9.31 -5.23 21.84
CA GLY A 39 9.24 -3.80 22.09
C GLY A 39 10.55 -3.05 21.86
N ASP A 40 11.47 -3.58 21.02
CA ASP A 40 12.74 -2.89 20.69
C ASP A 40 12.50 -1.48 20.12
N VAL A 41 11.37 -1.26 19.44
CA VAL A 41 10.95 0.04 18.91
C VAL A 41 10.74 1.11 19.99
N LEU A 42 10.53 0.72 21.25
CA LEU A 42 10.23 1.63 22.35
C LEU A 42 11.45 2.43 22.84
N LYS A 43 12.65 1.92 22.57
CA LYS A 43 13.94 2.47 23.04
C LYS A 43 14.30 3.82 22.42
N TYR A 44 13.69 4.13 21.28
CA TYR A 44 14.11 5.23 20.43
C TYR A 44 12.96 6.22 20.21
N SER A 45 13.22 7.49 20.49
CA SER A 45 12.24 8.57 20.36
C SER A 45 12.09 9.03 18.90
N ASN A 46 13.22 9.27 18.23
CA ASN A 46 13.35 9.85 16.88
C ASN A 46 14.06 8.87 15.93
N VAL A 47 13.29 7.94 15.39
CA VAL A 47 13.80 6.90 14.50
C VAL A 47 13.61 7.30 13.04
N LYS A 48 14.71 7.30 12.27
CA LYS A 48 14.63 7.32 10.81
C LYS A 48 14.43 5.88 10.33
N ILE A 49 13.30 5.63 9.69
CA ILE A 49 12.93 4.28 9.27
C ILE A 49 13.65 3.94 7.96
N ILE A 50 14.44 2.87 8.00
CA ILE A 50 15.00 2.20 6.83
C ILE A 50 14.15 0.97 6.55
N ARG A 51 13.92 0.69 5.27
CA ARG A 51 13.23 -0.53 4.85
C ARG A 51 14.21 -1.52 4.22
N ALA A 52 14.04 -2.79 4.59
CA ALA A 52 14.64 -3.91 3.89
C ALA A 52 13.85 -4.26 2.60
N PRO A 53 14.52 -4.57 1.48
CA PRO A 53 13.89 -4.92 0.22
C PRO A 53 13.18 -6.27 0.30
N GLU A 54 12.07 -6.42 -0.43
CA GLU A 54 11.34 -7.70 -0.55
C GLU A 54 11.81 -8.57 -1.73
N LYS A 55 12.54 -7.98 -2.67
CA LYS A 55 13.12 -8.62 -3.86
C LYS A 55 14.55 -8.12 -4.05
N PHE A 56 15.39 -8.91 -4.71
CA PHE A 56 16.66 -8.40 -5.21
C PHE A 56 16.43 -7.45 -6.41
N ASP A 57 17.46 -6.69 -6.78
CA ASP A 57 17.39 -5.70 -7.87
C ASP A 57 17.09 -6.33 -9.24
N ASP A 58 17.39 -7.63 -9.42
CA ASP A 58 17.05 -8.43 -10.60
C ASP A 58 15.63 -9.04 -10.53
N GLY A 59 14.86 -8.72 -9.48
CA GLY A 59 13.51 -9.25 -9.26
C GLY A 59 13.44 -10.64 -8.62
N SER A 60 14.58 -11.31 -8.40
CA SER A 60 14.62 -12.64 -7.76
C SER A 60 14.26 -12.56 -6.27
N LEU A 61 13.67 -13.65 -5.76
CA LEU A 61 13.22 -13.77 -4.36
C LEU A 61 14.19 -14.58 -3.50
N PHE A 62 15.07 -15.36 -4.12
CA PHE A 62 16.16 -16.08 -3.47
C PHE A 62 17.25 -16.44 -4.49
N ARG A 63 18.46 -16.69 -4.00
CA ARG A 63 19.61 -17.17 -4.80
C ARG A 63 20.28 -18.31 -4.06
N GLU A 64 20.50 -19.44 -4.72
CA GLU A 64 21.27 -20.54 -4.13
C GLU A 64 22.75 -20.18 -4.10
N VAL A 65 23.38 -20.31 -2.93
CA VAL A 65 24.80 -19.97 -2.73
C VAL A 65 25.64 -21.13 -2.20
N GLY A 66 25.02 -22.26 -1.89
CA GLY A 66 25.74 -23.48 -1.51
C GLY A 66 24.87 -24.52 -0.82
N GLY A 67 25.54 -25.53 -0.28
CA GLY A 67 24.92 -26.64 0.47
C GLY A 67 25.02 -27.99 -0.21
N ARG A 68 24.39 -29.00 0.38
CA ARG A 68 24.31 -30.40 -0.10
C ARG A 68 22.84 -30.79 -0.26
N ASN A 69 22.53 -31.82 -1.04
CA ASN A 69 21.16 -32.18 -1.48
C ASN A 69 20.03 -31.96 -0.42
N ILE A 70 20.20 -32.41 0.82
CA ILE A 70 19.18 -32.24 1.89
C ILE A 70 19.17 -30.84 2.52
N TYR A 71 20.33 -30.17 2.61
CA TYR A 71 20.52 -28.86 3.25
C TYR A 71 21.12 -27.86 2.25
N LYS A 72 20.32 -26.90 1.81
CA LYS A 72 20.79 -25.83 0.92
C LYS A 72 20.89 -24.50 1.66
N ILE A 73 21.76 -23.63 1.15
CA ILE A 73 21.92 -22.27 1.63
C ILE A 73 21.42 -21.33 0.55
N PHE A 74 20.49 -20.46 0.93
CA PHE A 74 19.93 -19.44 0.06
C PHE A 74 20.22 -18.06 0.61
N GLU A 75 20.56 -17.12 -0.28
CA GLU A 75 20.46 -15.70 0.02
C GLU A 75 19.07 -15.21 -0.34
N VAL A 76 18.44 -14.48 0.58
CA VAL A 76 17.08 -13.95 0.43
C VAL A 76 17.03 -12.47 0.84
N PRO A 77 16.13 -11.68 0.24
CA PRO A 77 15.91 -10.29 0.66
C PRO A 77 15.43 -10.22 2.10
N ALA A 78 16.04 -9.39 2.94
CA ALA A 78 15.73 -9.30 4.36
C ALA A 78 14.29 -8.83 4.65
N GLY A 79 13.66 -8.11 3.71
CA GLY A 79 12.28 -7.64 3.81
C GLY A 79 11.22 -8.66 3.39
N ILE A 80 11.61 -9.78 2.76
CA ILE A 80 10.65 -10.82 2.35
C ILE A 80 9.96 -11.43 3.58
N THR A 81 8.65 -11.69 3.49
CA THR A 81 7.90 -12.43 4.51
C THR A 81 8.14 -13.92 4.39
N PHE A 82 8.04 -14.67 5.48
CA PHE A 82 8.13 -16.14 5.42
C PHE A 82 7.05 -16.78 4.56
N GLU A 83 5.84 -16.23 4.53
CA GLU A 83 4.75 -16.69 3.66
C GLU A 83 5.19 -16.71 2.19
N LYS A 84 5.53 -15.53 1.63
CA LYS A 84 6.06 -15.41 0.26
C LYS A 84 7.28 -16.28 -0.01
N LEU A 85 8.21 -16.38 0.95
CA LEU A 85 9.42 -17.18 0.77
C LEU A 85 9.12 -18.69 0.70
N ILE A 86 8.24 -19.19 1.58
CA ILE A 86 7.83 -20.60 1.62
C ILE A 86 7.05 -20.96 0.35
N ASP A 87 6.16 -20.08 -0.11
CA ASP A 87 5.41 -20.27 -1.36
C ASP A 87 6.34 -20.45 -2.57
N GLU A 88 7.50 -19.79 -2.59
CA GLU A 88 8.47 -19.91 -3.67
C GLU A 88 9.45 -21.09 -3.50
N LEU A 89 10.00 -21.29 -2.30
CA LEU A 89 10.93 -22.41 -2.05
C LEU A 89 10.23 -23.78 -2.13
N SER A 90 8.96 -23.86 -1.75
CA SER A 90 8.20 -25.11 -1.80
C SER A 90 8.04 -25.65 -3.23
N LYS A 91 8.05 -24.78 -4.25
CA LYS A 91 8.02 -25.18 -5.68
C LYS A 91 9.22 -26.03 -6.08
N ILE A 92 10.34 -25.88 -5.37
CA ILE A 92 11.56 -26.69 -5.55
C ILE A 92 11.76 -27.69 -4.40
N ASN A 93 10.72 -27.95 -3.60
CA ASN A 93 10.69 -28.85 -2.45
C ASN A 93 11.63 -28.47 -1.29
N TYR A 94 11.99 -27.19 -1.18
CA TYR A 94 12.76 -26.66 -0.05
C TYR A 94 11.90 -25.83 0.89
N TYR A 95 12.25 -25.83 2.17
CA TYR A 95 11.60 -25.04 3.21
C TYR A 95 12.68 -24.41 4.11
N PRO A 96 12.50 -23.20 4.65
CA PRO A 96 13.43 -22.66 5.64
C PRO A 96 13.61 -23.65 6.80
N ALA A 97 14.85 -23.89 7.25
CA ALA A 97 15.13 -24.86 8.32
C ALA A 97 14.45 -24.48 9.64
N ILE A 98 14.32 -23.18 9.88
CA ILE A 98 13.65 -22.58 11.03
C ILE A 98 12.88 -21.32 10.58
N PHE A 99 11.64 -21.17 11.05
CA PHE A 99 10.77 -20.03 10.71
C PHE A 99 9.69 -19.83 11.79
N PRO A 100 9.12 -18.61 11.95
CA PRO A 100 8.06 -18.36 12.93
C PRO A 100 6.76 -19.07 12.52
N LEU A 101 5.92 -19.42 13.49
CA LEU A 101 4.58 -19.96 13.20
C LEU A 101 3.67 -18.91 12.54
N TYR A 102 3.91 -17.62 12.84
CA TYR A 102 3.24 -16.51 12.17
C TYR A 102 4.02 -16.05 10.92
N LEU A 103 3.51 -16.37 9.73
CA LEU A 103 4.27 -16.27 8.48
C LEU A 103 4.37 -14.85 7.88
N LYS A 104 3.63 -13.88 8.42
CA LYS A 104 3.69 -12.48 7.97
C LYS A 104 4.90 -11.71 8.50
N GLY A 105 5.69 -12.30 9.39
CA GLY A 105 6.99 -11.73 9.81
C GLY A 105 8.02 -11.74 8.68
N THR A 106 8.95 -10.78 8.68
CA THR A 106 10.02 -10.73 7.69
C THR A 106 11.21 -11.60 8.10
N VAL A 107 11.93 -12.15 7.12
CA VAL A 107 13.10 -13.01 7.37
C VAL A 107 14.22 -12.25 8.11
N GLY A 108 14.45 -10.98 7.74
CA GLY A 108 15.43 -10.13 8.40
C GLY A 108 15.07 -9.85 9.86
N GLY A 109 13.79 -9.55 10.16
CA GLY A 109 13.32 -9.30 11.52
C GLY A 109 13.43 -10.53 12.42
N PHE A 110 13.06 -11.70 11.89
CA PHE A 110 13.20 -12.98 12.61
C PHE A 110 14.66 -13.36 12.87
N THR A 111 15.54 -13.11 11.90
CA THR A 111 16.97 -13.39 12.04
C THR A 111 17.63 -12.45 13.05
N ALA A 112 17.32 -11.15 12.97
CA ALA A 112 17.86 -10.13 13.87
C ALA A 112 17.41 -10.33 15.33
N SER A 113 16.20 -10.86 15.55
CA SER A 113 15.65 -11.17 16.88
C SER A 113 16.07 -12.53 17.42
N ASN A 114 16.97 -13.26 16.75
CA ASN A 114 17.34 -14.63 17.12
C ASN A 114 16.12 -15.55 17.32
N GLY A 115 15.14 -15.47 16.42
CA GLY A 115 13.83 -16.08 16.59
C GLY A 115 13.85 -17.61 16.69
N SER A 116 12.72 -18.14 17.16
CA SER A 116 12.39 -19.57 17.17
C SER A 116 10.98 -19.81 16.62
N GLY A 117 10.66 -21.06 16.30
CA GLY A 117 9.37 -21.43 15.74
C GLY A 117 9.36 -22.86 15.21
N PHE A 118 8.76 -23.05 14.04
CA PHE A 118 8.73 -24.34 13.39
C PHE A 118 10.16 -24.75 13.02
N GLY A 119 10.50 -26.01 13.28
CA GLY A 119 11.86 -26.51 13.10
C GLY A 119 12.79 -26.30 14.30
N SER A 120 12.36 -25.55 15.32
CA SER A 120 13.17 -25.29 16.53
C SER A 120 13.44 -26.53 17.38
N TYR A 121 12.67 -27.60 17.22
CA TYR A 121 13.02 -28.86 17.86
C TYR A 121 14.40 -29.34 17.39
N LYS A 122 14.66 -29.34 16.08
CA LYS A 122 15.97 -29.72 15.50
C LYS A 122 17.00 -28.59 15.50
N PHE A 123 16.56 -27.37 15.18
CA PHE A 123 17.44 -26.24 14.89
C PHE A 123 17.47 -25.18 15.98
N GLY A 124 16.74 -25.37 17.08
CA GLY A 124 16.79 -24.49 18.25
C GLY A 124 16.42 -23.06 17.91
N PHE A 125 17.33 -22.12 18.20
CA PHE A 125 17.21 -20.72 17.78
C PHE A 125 17.99 -20.47 16.48
N VAL A 126 17.69 -19.36 15.80
CA VAL A 126 18.43 -18.92 14.59
C VAL A 126 19.95 -18.94 14.80
N LYS A 127 20.42 -18.47 15.95
CA LYS A 127 21.83 -18.41 16.36
C LYS A 127 21.97 -18.86 17.81
N SER A 128 22.60 -20.01 18.00
CA SER A 128 23.03 -20.52 19.30
C SER A 128 24.38 -21.24 19.14
N ALA A 129 24.45 -22.55 19.42
CA ALA A 129 25.66 -23.36 19.18
C ALA A 129 26.04 -23.42 17.69
N ARG A 130 25.05 -23.39 16.80
CA ARG A 130 25.22 -23.27 15.35
C ARG A 130 24.34 -22.14 14.81
N SER A 131 24.86 -21.40 13.82
CA SER A 131 24.08 -20.40 13.10
C SER A 131 23.33 -21.08 11.95
N VAL A 132 22.01 -20.91 11.93
CA VAL A 132 21.12 -21.46 10.90
C VAL A 132 20.82 -20.41 9.83
N ASN A 133 20.59 -19.17 10.27
CA ASN A 133 20.46 -18.00 9.41
C ASN A 133 21.50 -16.94 9.84
N GLU A 134 21.87 -16.08 8.90
CA GLU A 134 22.85 -15.02 9.10
C GLU A 134 22.42 -13.76 8.36
N LEU A 135 22.39 -12.63 9.07
CA LEU A 135 22.13 -11.33 8.47
C LEU A 135 23.44 -10.78 7.91
N ILE A 136 23.61 -10.78 6.58
CA ILE A 136 24.81 -10.24 5.91
C ILE A 136 24.80 -8.70 5.95
N GLY A 137 23.61 -8.11 5.93
CA GLY A 137 23.37 -6.68 6.09
C GLY A 137 21.86 -6.41 6.12
N TYR A 138 21.45 -5.13 6.11
CA TYR A 138 20.02 -4.82 6.19
C TYR A 138 19.19 -5.26 4.97
N LYS A 139 19.86 -5.59 3.85
CA LYS A 139 19.20 -6.00 2.61
C LYS A 139 19.08 -7.50 2.42
N THR A 140 19.99 -8.29 2.98
CA THR A 140 20.16 -9.70 2.62
C THR A 140 20.35 -10.57 3.85
N VAL A 141 19.66 -11.72 3.85
CA VAL A 141 19.82 -12.78 4.85
C VAL A 141 20.27 -14.04 4.13
N ARG A 142 21.25 -14.73 4.68
CA ARG A 142 21.59 -16.10 4.29
C ARG A 142 20.82 -17.05 5.19
N ILE A 143 20.02 -17.93 4.61
CA ILE A 143 19.21 -18.91 5.34
C ILE A 143 19.62 -20.33 4.98
N THR A 144 19.53 -21.22 5.96
CA THR A 144 19.56 -22.66 5.72
C THR A 144 18.14 -23.14 5.38
N ALA A 145 18.01 -23.95 4.34
CA ALA A 145 16.78 -24.59 3.93
C ALA A 145 16.94 -26.11 3.87
N VAL A 146 15.84 -26.82 4.14
CA VAL A 146 15.76 -28.28 4.21
C VAL A 146 14.85 -28.81 3.10
N LYS A 147 15.24 -29.95 2.51
CA LYS A 147 14.44 -30.64 1.49
C LYS A 147 13.49 -31.65 2.13
N TYR A 148 12.48 -31.17 2.85
CA TYR A 148 11.48 -32.00 3.55
C TYR A 148 10.09 -31.79 2.94
N PRO A 149 9.79 -32.39 1.76
CA PRO A 149 8.47 -32.22 1.12
C PRO A 149 7.32 -32.90 1.89
N GLU A 150 7.64 -33.92 2.67
CA GLU A 150 6.67 -34.75 3.37
C GLU A 150 7.20 -35.14 4.75
N LEU A 151 6.30 -35.14 5.73
CA LEU A 151 6.57 -35.43 7.14
C LEU A 151 5.69 -36.59 7.62
N LEU A 152 6.20 -37.33 8.60
CA LEU A 152 5.48 -38.32 9.39
C LEU A 152 5.06 -37.66 10.70
N GLU A 153 3.80 -37.82 11.05
CA GLU A 153 3.20 -37.35 12.30
C GLU A 153 3.26 -38.48 13.33
N VAL A 154 3.92 -38.24 14.46
CA VAL A 154 4.03 -39.23 15.55
C VAL A 154 3.83 -38.59 16.91
N GLU A 155 3.22 -39.31 17.84
CA GLU A 155 2.95 -38.84 19.21
C GLU A 155 4.17 -38.99 20.14
N ASN A 156 5.07 -39.93 19.83
CA ASN A 156 6.23 -40.22 20.66
C ASN A 156 7.46 -39.39 20.25
N GLU A 157 8.18 -38.87 21.24
CA GLU A 157 9.38 -38.08 21.02
C GLU A 157 10.43 -38.85 20.21
N ASN A 158 10.98 -38.21 19.18
CA ASN A 158 11.95 -38.83 18.29
C ASN A 158 13.13 -37.89 18.00
N LYS A 159 14.35 -38.44 18.00
CA LYS A 159 15.57 -37.68 17.71
C LYS A 159 15.71 -37.17 16.28
N PHE A 160 14.94 -37.75 15.35
CA PHE A 160 14.89 -37.36 13.95
C PHE A 160 13.81 -36.31 13.65
N ALA A 161 12.99 -35.94 14.64
CA ALA A 161 11.98 -34.92 14.43
C ALA A 161 12.61 -33.58 14.05
N TRP A 162 11.98 -32.91 13.09
CA TRP A 162 12.32 -31.57 12.67
C TRP A 162 11.64 -30.54 13.57
N SER A 163 10.35 -30.75 13.83
CA SER A 163 9.50 -29.88 14.63
C SER A 163 8.70 -30.70 15.64
N ALA A 164 8.30 -30.06 16.74
CA ALA A 164 7.43 -30.63 17.75
C ALA A 164 6.41 -29.55 18.14
N ILE A 165 5.13 -29.82 17.90
CA ILE A 165 4.01 -28.88 18.06
C ILE A 165 3.17 -29.31 19.25
N ILE A 166 2.76 -28.33 20.05
CA ILE A 166 1.87 -28.52 21.19
C ILE A 166 0.48 -28.06 20.74
N ASN A 167 -0.48 -28.97 20.70
CA ASN A 167 -1.85 -28.69 20.33
C ASN A 167 -2.61 -28.01 21.48
N LYS A 168 -3.78 -27.44 21.18
CA LYS A 168 -4.63 -26.74 22.15
C LYS A 168 -5.00 -27.57 23.39
N ASP A 169 -5.14 -28.89 23.22
CA ASP A 169 -5.45 -29.84 24.30
C ASP A 169 -4.21 -30.27 25.11
N GLY A 170 -3.03 -29.78 24.76
CA GLY A 170 -1.76 -30.11 25.40
C GLY A 170 -1.06 -31.33 24.82
N THR A 171 -1.66 -32.02 23.84
CA THR A 171 -0.99 -33.13 23.13
C THR A 171 0.20 -32.62 22.32
N ILE A 172 1.21 -33.47 22.16
CA ILE A 172 2.45 -33.12 21.45
C ILE A 172 2.58 -34.01 20.22
N GLU A 173 2.72 -33.38 19.07
CA GLU A 173 2.99 -34.04 17.79
C GLU A 173 4.41 -33.74 17.33
N TYR A 174 5.15 -34.79 16.98
CA TYR A 174 6.49 -34.71 16.42
C TYR A 174 6.44 -34.98 14.92
N TYR A 175 7.06 -34.08 14.15
CA TYR A 175 7.08 -34.17 12.70
C TYR A 175 8.45 -34.58 12.20
N ILE A 176 8.52 -35.74 11.54
CA ILE A 176 9.77 -36.38 11.11
C ILE A 176 9.83 -36.44 9.58
N PRO A 177 10.94 -36.07 8.92
CA PRO A 177 11.06 -36.21 7.47
C PRO A 177 10.80 -37.65 6.99
N SER A 178 9.96 -37.82 5.96
CA SER A 178 9.47 -39.15 5.54
C SER A 178 10.56 -40.10 5.06
N PHE A 179 11.71 -39.60 4.62
CA PHE A 179 12.85 -40.46 4.27
C PHE A 179 13.44 -41.24 5.46
N TYR A 180 13.13 -40.87 6.72
CA TYR A 180 13.48 -41.66 7.90
C TYR A 180 12.52 -42.83 8.17
N ASN A 181 11.43 -42.99 7.40
CA ASN A 181 10.43 -44.04 7.63
C ASN A 181 11.05 -45.44 7.71
N LYS A 182 12.00 -45.74 6.81
CA LYS A 182 12.72 -47.03 6.77
C LYS A 182 13.50 -47.35 8.05
N ILE A 183 13.90 -46.33 8.81
CA ILE A 183 14.67 -46.45 10.05
C ILE A 183 13.73 -46.56 11.25
N ILE A 184 12.64 -45.80 11.24
CA ILE A 184 11.76 -45.63 12.41
C ILE A 184 10.71 -46.74 12.49
N LYS A 185 10.29 -47.32 11.34
CA LYS A 185 9.31 -48.42 11.26
C LYS A 185 8.01 -48.17 12.05
N VAL A 186 7.55 -46.93 12.10
CA VAL A 186 6.28 -46.55 12.75
C VAL A 186 5.21 -46.45 11.67
N ASN A 187 4.07 -47.09 11.90
CA ASN A 187 2.89 -46.92 11.04
C ASN A 187 2.24 -45.56 11.35
N SER A 188 2.77 -44.50 10.76
CA SER A 188 2.34 -43.13 11.01
C SER A 188 1.66 -42.51 9.80
N ARG A 189 0.78 -41.54 10.09
CA ARG A 189 0.18 -40.70 9.06
C ARG A 189 1.26 -39.84 8.43
N SER A 190 1.26 -39.78 7.09
CA SER A 190 2.11 -38.85 6.35
C SER A 190 1.33 -37.61 5.92
N ILE A 191 1.99 -36.46 5.98
CA ILE A 191 1.43 -35.15 5.63
C ILE A 191 2.43 -34.35 4.78
N ALA A 192 1.91 -33.70 3.75
CA ALA A 192 2.69 -32.76 2.95
C ALA A 192 3.06 -31.53 3.79
N THR A 193 4.32 -31.09 3.72
CA THR A 193 4.85 -30.01 4.57
C THR A 193 4.13 -28.68 4.34
N ASP A 194 3.80 -28.35 3.09
CA ASP A 194 3.07 -27.12 2.75
C ASP A 194 1.66 -27.10 3.37
N LYS A 195 0.97 -28.25 3.36
CA LYS A 195 -0.35 -28.42 3.98
C LYS A 195 -0.28 -28.23 5.49
N LEU A 196 0.72 -28.81 6.14
CA LEU A 196 0.94 -28.65 7.58
C LEU A 196 1.21 -27.19 7.95
N ILE A 197 2.13 -26.53 7.23
CA ILE A 197 2.48 -25.12 7.48
C ILE A 197 1.24 -24.22 7.30
N LYS A 198 0.44 -24.44 6.25
CA LYS A 198 -0.82 -23.70 6.03
C LYS A 198 -1.82 -23.91 7.16
N GLY A 199 -1.97 -25.15 7.64
CA GLY A 199 -2.84 -25.48 8.78
C GLY A 199 -2.41 -24.76 10.07
N ILE A 200 -1.13 -24.83 10.42
CA ILE A 200 -0.56 -24.14 11.58
C ILE A 200 -0.75 -22.62 11.47
N ASN A 201 -0.47 -22.04 10.31
CA ASN A 201 -0.64 -20.59 10.12
C ASN A 201 -2.11 -20.18 10.24
N ALA A 202 -3.06 -20.98 9.77
CA ALA A 202 -4.49 -20.72 9.96
C ALA A 202 -4.88 -20.71 11.44
N GLU A 203 -4.37 -21.65 12.25
CA GLU A 203 -4.58 -21.65 13.71
C GLU A 203 -3.97 -20.42 14.39
N ILE A 204 -2.80 -19.98 13.95
CA ILE A 204 -2.17 -18.75 14.45
C ILE A 204 -3.02 -17.52 14.12
N LEU A 205 -3.65 -17.47 12.94
CA LEU A 205 -4.50 -16.33 12.58
C LEU A 205 -5.71 -16.18 13.51
N ASN A 206 -6.20 -17.28 14.10
CA ASN A 206 -7.30 -17.28 15.08
C ASN A 206 -6.92 -16.64 16.44
N VAL A 207 -5.62 -16.44 16.70
CA VAL A 207 -5.15 -15.69 17.89
C VAL A 207 -5.53 -14.22 17.80
N PHE A 208 -5.59 -13.68 16.59
CA PHE A 208 -5.92 -12.29 16.34
C PHE A 208 -7.44 -12.13 16.29
N LYS A 209 -8.01 -11.42 17.26
CA LYS A 209 -9.46 -11.16 17.31
C LYS A 209 -9.76 -9.87 18.06
N LYS A 210 -10.97 -9.38 17.87
CA LYS A 210 -11.49 -8.16 18.49
C LYS A 210 -11.40 -8.25 20.03
N ASP A 211 -10.94 -7.16 20.66
CA ASP A 211 -10.81 -6.97 22.12
C ASP A 211 -9.76 -7.86 22.84
N TYR A 212 -8.98 -8.64 22.08
CA TYR A 212 -7.90 -9.49 22.61
C TYR A 212 -6.54 -9.10 22.02
N ILE A 213 -5.49 -9.34 22.80
CA ILE A 213 -4.09 -9.18 22.39
C ILE A 213 -3.43 -10.56 22.22
N PRO A 214 -2.52 -10.71 21.24
CA PRO A 214 -1.71 -11.92 21.10
C PRO A 214 -0.70 -12.02 22.25
N ILE A 215 -0.53 -13.23 22.78
CA ILE A 215 0.47 -13.56 23.79
C ILE A 215 1.32 -14.73 23.32
N VAL A 216 2.62 -14.62 23.55
CA VAL A 216 3.58 -15.70 23.38
C VAL A 216 4.34 -15.82 24.69
N MET A 217 4.41 -17.02 25.27
CA MET A 217 5.16 -17.27 26.50
C MET A 217 6.15 -18.41 26.28
N MET A 218 7.41 -18.17 26.60
CA MET A 218 8.50 -19.14 26.54
C MET A 218 8.98 -19.45 27.95
N THR A 219 9.19 -20.73 28.24
CA THR A 219 9.80 -21.20 29.50
C THR A 219 10.53 -22.52 29.29
N GLU A 220 11.35 -22.92 30.26
CA GLU A 220 11.98 -24.25 30.23
C GLU A 220 10.92 -25.35 30.25
N ILE A 221 11.14 -26.44 29.51
CA ILE A 221 10.11 -27.48 29.25
C ILE A 221 9.44 -28.03 30.53
N ASN A 222 10.23 -28.16 31.61
CA ASN A 222 9.82 -28.74 32.88
C ASN A 222 9.06 -27.76 33.80
N LYS A 223 8.93 -26.49 33.40
CA LYS A 223 8.23 -25.47 34.18
C LYS A 223 6.83 -25.26 33.63
N ASP A 224 5.85 -25.13 34.51
CA ASP A 224 4.47 -24.88 34.10
C ASP A 224 4.16 -23.39 34.06
N ILE A 225 3.33 -23.02 33.08
CA ILE A 225 2.83 -21.67 32.94
C ILE A 225 1.48 -21.64 33.65
N ASN A 226 1.48 -21.22 34.91
CA ASN A 226 0.28 -21.11 35.75
C ASN A 226 -0.42 -19.75 35.53
N PHE A 227 -0.65 -19.40 34.27
CA PHE A 227 -1.39 -18.20 33.89
C PHE A 227 -2.52 -18.59 32.94
N ASN A 228 -3.75 -18.18 33.24
CA ASN A 228 -4.91 -18.52 32.42
C ASN A 228 -5.05 -17.54 31.24
N PHE A 229 -4.73 -18.04 30.04
CA PHE A 229 -4.94 -17.38 28.76
C PHE A 229 -5.47 -18.40 27.74
N GLU A 230 -6.04 -17.92 26.64
CA GLU A 230 -6.60 -18.79 25.60
C GLU A 230 -5.48 -19.32 24.71
N MET A 231 -4.83 -20.39 25.17
CA MET A 231 -3.81 -21.10 24.40
C MET A 231 -4.42 -21.70 23.12
N ARG A 232 -3.69 -21.57 22.02
CA ARG A 232 -4.09 -22.08 20.70
C ARG A 232 -3.13 -23.11 20.17
N ILE A 233 -1.83 -22.84 20.27
CA ILE A 233 -0.77 -23.71 19.77
C ILE A 233 0.54 -23.39 20.48
N GLY A 234 1.45 -24.35 20.53
CA GLY A 234 2.80 -24.16 21.00
C GLY A 234 3.82 -25.00 20.23
N TYR A 235 5.09 -24.89 20.62
CA TYR A 235 6.15 -25.72 20.05
C TYR A 235 7.31 -25.90 21.04
N ILE A 236 8.16 -26.91 20.77
CA ILE A 236 9.32 -27.24 21.60
C ILE A 236 10.62 -26.86 20.90
N ILE A 237 11.57 -26.34 21.68
CA ILE A 237 12.93 -25.98 21.27
C ILE A 237 13.89 -26.95 21.96
N ASN A 238 14.81 -27.59 21.22
CA ASN A 238 15.67 -28.64 21.79
C ASN A 238 17.15 -28.57 21.35
N TYR A 239 17.52 -29.14 20.20
CA TYR A 239 18.91 -29.53 19.93
C TYR A 239 19.95 -28.40 19.78
N ASN A 240 19.60 -27.28 19.16
CA ASN A 240 20.51 -26.12 18.98
C ASN A 240 20.09 -24.97 19.90
N SER A 241 19.94 -25.29 21.18
CA SER A 241 19.48 -24.39 22.22
C SER A 241 20.28 -24.67 23.49
N PRO A 242 20.54 -23.66 24.34
CA PRO A 242 21.25 -23.86 25.59
C PRO A 242 20.49 -24.79 26.56
N LYS A 243 19.16 -24.82 26.47
CA LYS A 243 18.26 -25.68 27.25
C LYS A 243 17.05 -26.08 26.41
N ARG A 244 16.25 -27.03 26.91
CA ARG A 244 14.97 -27.41 26.29
C ARG A 244 13.87 -26.44 26.75
N PHE A 245 13.19 -25.81 25.81
CA PHE A 245 12.11 -24.84 26.08
C PHE A 245 10.79 -25.28 25.45
N LYS A 246 9.67 -24.83 26.01
CA LYS A 246 8.37 -24.76 25.34
C LYS A 246 7.98 -23.31 25.11
N VAL A 247 7.33 -23.07 23.98
CA VAL A 247 6.69 -21.79 23.65
C VAL A 247 5.21 -22.04 23.46
N LEU A 248 4.37 -21.28 24.17
CA LEU A 248 2.92 -21.32 24.05
C LEU A 248 2.41 -20.01 23.46
N ILE A 249 1.49 -20.11 22.51
CA ILE A 249 0.91 -18.99 21.77
C ILE A 249 -0.60 -19.01 21.97
N GLY A 250 -1.17 -17.84 22.25
CA GLY A 250 -2.60 -17.68 22.48
C GLY A 250 -3.03 -16.23 22.53
N SER A 251 -4.23 -16.01 23.07
CA SER A 251 -4.80 -14.67 23.20
C SER A 251 -5.24 -14.37 24.63
N LEU A 252 -5.25 -13.09 24.99
CA LEU A 252 -5.71 -12.57 26.27
C LEU A 252 -6.57 -11.34 26.06
N GLU A 253 -7.62 -11.19 26.84
CA GLU A 253 -8.43 -9.96 26.86
C GLU A 253 -7.55 -8.76 27.22
N GLU A 254 -7.68 -7.67 26.46
CA GLU A 254 -6.80 -6.51 26.60
C GLU A 254 -6.84 -5.89 28.02
N THR A 255 -8.01 -5.95 28.68
CA THR A 255 -8.22 -5.47 30.05
C THR A 255 -7.42 -6.26 31.10
N ARG A 256 -7.04 -7.50 30.81
CA ARG A 256 -6.27 -8.39 31.70
C ARG A 256 -4.76 -8.23 31.56
N LEU A 257 -4.29 -7.28 30.75
CA LEU A 257 -2.86 -6.98 30.59
C LEU A 257 -2.13 -6.71 31.92
N PRO A 258 -2.71 -6.00 32.92
CA PRO A 258 -2.06 -5.83 34.22
C PRO A 258 -1.85 -7.15 34.98
N GLU A 259 -2.78 -8.10 34.87
CA GLU A 259 -2.66 -9.44 35.49
C GLU A 259 -1.46 -10.20 34.90
N LEU A 260 -1.29 -10.13 33.58
CA LEU A 260 -0.14 -10.71 32.89
C LEU A 260 1.17 -10.08 33.36
N PHE A 261 1.23 -8.76 33.48
CA PHE A 261 2.43 -8.07 33.95
C PHE A 261 2.80 -8.46 35.38
N ASP A 262 1.83 -8.55 36.28
CA ASP A 262 2.07 -9.03 37.63
C ASP A 262 2.52 -10.50 37.66
N TYR A 263 2.01 -11.34 36.77
CA TYR A 263 2.47 -12.72 36.61
C TYR A 263 3.93 -12.78 36.12
N LEU A 264 4.28 -12.08 35.04
CA LEU A 264 5.63 -12.07 34.46
C LEU A 264 6.66 -11.49 35.44
N ARG A 265 6.27 -10.48 36.24
CA ARG A 265 7.11 -9.91 37.30
C ARG A 265 7.44 -10.93 38.40
N LYS A 266 6.50 -11.81 38.74
CA LYS A 266 6.69 -12.87 39.75
C LYS A 266 7.42 -14.10 39.18
N ASN A 267 7.40 -14.28 37.86
CA ASN A 267 7.98 -15.41 37.15
C ASN A 267 8.95 -14.92 36.06
N PRO A 268 10.11 -14.34 36.44
CA PRO A 268 11.05 -13.71 35.50
C PRO A 268 11.68 -14.69 34.50
N ASP A 269 11.58 -15.98 34.77
CA ASP A 269 11.99 -17.09 33.93
C ASP A 269 10.98 -17.44 32.82
N VAL A 270 9.78 -16.86 32.86
CA VAL A 270 8.81 -16.88 31.76
C VAL A 270 8.99 -15.63 30.92
N LEU A 271 9.32 -15.80 29.65
CA LEU A 271 9.59 -14.70 28.72
C LEU A 271 8.40 -14.50 27.76
N PRO A 272 7.92 -13.26 27.54
CA PRO A 272 6.77 -12.98 26.68
C PRO A 272 7.13 -12.94 25.18
N PHE A 273 8.23 -13.58 24.79
CA PHE A 273 8.75 -13.58 23.43
C PHE A 273 9.63 -14.83 23.19
N PRO A 274 9.71 -15.32 21.94
CA PRO A 274 10.31 -16.62 21.64
C PRO A 274 11.80 -16.56 21.28
N TYR A 275 12.63 -15.87 22.06
CA TYR A 275 14.07 -15.76 21.78
C TYR A 275 14.91 -15.52 23.05
N LEU A 276 16.21 -15.83 22.98
CA LEU A 276 17.14 -15.80 24.12
C LEU A 276 17.57 -14.38 24.51
N LYS A 277 16.66 -13.64 25.15
CA LYS A 277 16.99 -12.33 25.72
C LYS A 277 16.28 -12.12 27.05
N GLU A 278 16.97 -11.51 27.99
CA GLU A 278 16.41 -11.20 29.29
C GLU A 278 15.64 -9.88 29.26
N TYR A 279 14.87 -9.62 30.31
CA TYR A 279 14.22 -8.32 30.48
C TYR A 279 15.27 -7.21 30.62
N GLU A 280 15.29 -6.30 29.66
CA GLU A 280 15.90 -4.98 29.86
C GLU A 280 15.13 -4.11 30.87
N GLU A 281 15.78 -3.03 31.34
CA GLU A 281 15.23 -2.08 32.31
C GLU A 281 13.86 -1.52 31.90
N ILE A 282 13.67 -1.17 30.62
CA ILE A 282 12.39 -0.68 30.11
C ILE A 282 11.25 -1.69 30.32
N HIS A 283 11.51 -2.99 30.21
CA HIS A 283 10.51 -4.02 30.47
C HIS A 283 10.21 -4.10 31.96
N LYS A 284 11.26 -4.10 32.80
CA LYS A 284 11.11 -4.17 34.26
C LYS A 284 10.29 -2.98 34.78
N ASP A 285 10.53 -1.79 34.26
CA ASP A 285 9.77 -0.58 34.60
C ASP A 285 8.30 -0.71 34.20
N ILE A 286 8.01 -1.17 32.98
CA ILE A 286 6.64 -1.39 32.52
C ILE A 286 5.91 -2.42 33.40
N LEU A 287 6.57 -3.55 33.71
CA LEU A 287 6.02 -4.61 34.56
C LEU A 287 5.72 -4.11 35.99
N LYS A 288 6.45 -3.11 36.48
CA LYS A 288 6.26 -2.52 37.81
C LYS A 288 5.14 -1.48 37.83
N ASP A 289 5.12 -0.58 36.85
CA ASP A 289 4.35 0.66 36.91
C ASP A 289 2.92 0.54 36.35
N VAL A 290 2.67 -0.41 35.44
CA VAL A 290 1.34 -0.56 34.84
C VAL A 290 0.42 -1.40 35.73
N LYS A 291 -0.50 -0.72 36.43
CA LYS A 291 -1.48 -1.36 37.34
C LYS A 291 -2.90 -1.43 36.80
N LYS A 292 -3.21 -0.65 35.76
CA LYS A 292 -4.53 -0.60 35.13
C LYS A 292 -4.36 -0.46 33.62
N TYR A 293 -5.28 -1.05 32.87
CA TYR A 293 -5.40 -0.77 31.44
C TYR A 293 -6.35 0.42 31.21
N GLU A 294 -5.82 1.57 30.80
CA GLU A 294 -6.62 2.73 30.40
C GLU A 294 -5.97 3.48 29.24
N VAL A 295 -6.69 3.62 28.12
CA VAL A 295 -6.17 4.29 26.91
C VAL A 295 -5.89 5.77 27.19
N LYS A 296 -4.63 6.17 27.08
CA LYS A 296 -4.21 7.56 27.33
C LYS A 296 -4.45 8.44 26.11
N ILE A 297 -5.26 9.47 26.29
CA ILE A 297 -5.55 10.49 25.29
C ILE A 297 -4.46 11.55 25.32
N ARG A 298 -3.67 11.64 24.24
CA ARG A 298 -2.55 12.59 24.15
C ARG A 298 -2.86 13.84 23.32
N SER A 299 -3.84 13.78 22.42
CA SER A 299 -4.25 14.91 21.58
C SER A 299 -5.49 15.59 22.16
N LYS A 300 -5.47 16.94 22.21
CA LYS A 300 -6.64 17.75 22.57
C LYS A 300 -7.55 18.06 21.36
N ARG A 301 -7.03 17.95 20.14
CA ARG A 301 -7.76 18.28 18.89
C ARG A 301 -8.60 17.12 18.37
N ILE A 302 -8.24 15.89 18.74
CA ILE A 302 -8.83 14.68 18.19
C ILE A 302 -9.79 14.08 19.21
N SER A 303 -10.99 13.70 18.75
CA SER A 303 -12.00 13.08 19.59
C SER A 303 -11.50 11.82 20.29
N LYS A 304 -11.86 11.67 21.57
CA LYS A 304 -11.58 10.48 22.39
C LYS A 304 -11.95 9.18 21.68
N ASN A 305 -13.11 9.14 21.03
CA ASN A 305 -13.61 7.93 20.35
C ASN A 305 -12.72 7.50 19.19
N VAL A 306 -12.14 8.46 18.46
CA VAL A 306 -11.21 8.19 17.34
C VAL A 306 -9.93 7.54 17.86
N ILE A 307 -9.40 8.02 18.99
CA ILE A 307 -8.18 7.48 19.61
C ILE A 307 -8.44 6.08 20.18
N ILE A 308 -9.56 5.88 20.87
CA ILE A 308 -9.96 4.56 21.40
C ILE A 308 -10.16 3.54 20.28
N GLU A 309 -10.77 3.94 19.17
CA GLU A 309 -10.96 3.02 18.05
C GLU A 309 -9.62 2.64 17.40
N ALA A 310 -8.69 3.58 17.25
CA ALA A 310 -7.36 3.30 16.73
C ALA A 310 -6.49 2.45 17.68
N SER A 311 -6.65 2.61 19.00
CA SER A 311 -5.86 1.85 20.00
C SER A 311 -6.12 0.35 19.97
N LYS A 312 -7.26 -0.09 19.43
CA LYS A 312 -7.60 -1.50 19.20
C LYS A 312 -6.67 -2.19 18.20
N CYS A 313 -5.84 -1.45 17.46
CA CYS A 313 -4.92 -2.02 16.47
C CYS A 313 -3.85 -2.87 17.14
N ILE A 314 -3.94 -4.20 17.02
CA ILE A 314 -3.00 -5.17 17.61
C ILE A 314 -1.65 -5.32 16.87
N ASN A 315 -1.41 -4.55 15.82
CA ASN A 315 -0.15 -4.53 15.05
C ASN A 315 0.20 -5.89 14.38
N CYS A 316 -0.81 -6.68 14.00
CA CYS A 316 -0.59 -7.97 13.34
C CYS A 316 -0.05 -7.85 11.90
N SER A 317 -0.11 -6.68 11.26
CA SER A 317 0.33 -6.43 9.88
C SER A 317 -0.51 -7.04 8.74
N LEU A 318 -1.62 -7.73 9.03
CA LEU A 318 -2.50 -8.31 8.00
C LEU A 318 -3.11 -7.27 7.04
N CYS A 319 -3.37 -6.07 7.56
CA CYS A 319 -3.90 -4.96 6.75
C CYS A 319 -2.88 -4.40 5.75
N LEU A 320 -1.58 -4.65 5.94
CA LEU A 320 -0.53 -4.10 5.08
C LEU A 320 -0.62 -4.65 3.65
N ASP A 321 -0.82 -5.97 3.50
CA ASP A 321 -0.93 -6.62 2.18
C ASP A 321 -2.12 -6.10 1.37
N ASN A 322 -3.12 -5.55 2.06
CA ASN A 322 -4.38 -5.05 1.52
C ASN A 322 -4.43 -3.51 1.41
N CYS A 323 -3.38 -2.82 1.87
CA CYS A 323 -3.35 -1.37 1.89
C CYS A 323 -2.65 -0.84 0.63
N LEU A 324 -3.40 -0.18 -0.25
CA LEU A 324 -2.84 0.40 -1.47
C LEU A 324 -1.73 1.42 -1.17
N ALA A 325 -1.90 2.28 -0.15
CA ALA A 325 -0.89 3.25 0.25
C ALA A 325 0.43 2.57 0.67
N TYR A 326 0.35 1.50 1.45
CA TYR A 326 1.54 0.72 1.85
C TYR A 326 2.16 -0.02 0.67
N ASN A 327 1.37 -0.72 -0.14
CA ASN A 327 1.89 -1.46 -1.29
C ASN A 327 2.52 -0.55 -2.35
N THR A 328 2.04 0.69 -2.45
CA THR A 328 2.58 1.72 -3.35
C THR A 328 3.88 2.30 -2.81
N THR A 329 3.85 2.82 -1.58
CA THR A 329 4.99 3.56 -0.99
C THR A 329 6.05 2.67 -0.40
N ASN A 330 5.68 1.43 -0.12
CA ASN A 330 6.46 0.53 0.66
C ASN A 330 6.87 1.12 2.04
N ASN A 331 6.09 2.05 2.60
CA ASN A 331 6.40 2.69 3.88
C ASN A 331 5.26 2.50 4.88
N VAL A 332 5.59 1.87 6.02
CA VAL A 332 4.62 1.56 7.08
C VAL A 332 3.98 2.81 7.68
N ILE A 333 4.63 3.98 7.62
CA ILE A 333 4.07 5.26 8.10
C ILE A 333 2.75 5.58 7.39
N TYR A 334 2.64 5.29 6.10
CA TYR A 334 1.45 5.59 5.29
C TYR A 334 0.38 4.49 5.35
N SER A 335 0.64 3.40 6.10
CA SER A 335 -0.33 2.34 6.35
C SER A 335 -1.29 2.71 7.50
N PRO A 336 -2.42 1.99 7.67
CA PRO A 336 -3.28 2.16 8.84
C PRO A 336 -2.50 2.04 10.16
N LEU A 337 -1.60 1.07 10.22
CA LEU A 337 -0.76 0.75 11.38
C LEU A 337 0.13 1.94 11.77
N GLY A 338 0.82 2.54 10.79
CA GLY A 338 1.66 3.72 11.00
C GLY A 338 0.87 4.94 11.45
N ARG A 339 -0.27 5.20 10.81
CA ARG A 339 -1.14 6.33 11.14
C ARG A 339 -1.78 6.19 12.53
N PHE A 340 -2.22 4.99 12.91
CA PHE A 340 -2.73 4.73 14.26
C PHE A 340 -1.65 4.95 15.33
N ASN A 341 -0.43 4.47 15.07
CA ASN A 341 0.70 4.70 15.98
C ASN A 341 0.98 6.21 16.17
N ARG A 342 0.98 6.98 15.08
CA ARG A 342 1.17 8.44 15.11
C ARG A 342 0.04 9.16 15.85
N LEU A 343 -1.21 8.75 15.58
CA LEU A 343 -2.41 9.23 16.26
C LEU A 343 -2.37 9.03 17.77
N ILE A 344 -2.08 7.81 18.23
CA ILE A 344 -2.03 7.47 19.66
C ILE A 344 -0.94 8.29 20.37
N ARG A 345 0.12 8.68 19.66
CA ARG A 345 1.18 9.53 20.20
C ARG A 345 0.84 11.02 20.24
N GLY A 346 -0.28 11.42 19.65
CA GLY A 346 -0.70 12.83 19.58
C GLY A 346 -0.03 13.61 18.46
N GLU A 347 0.49 12.95 17.41
CA GLU A 347 0.84 13.67 16.18
C GLU A 347 -0.42 14.29 15.56
N SER A 348 -0.27 15.48 14.99
CA SER A 348 -1.37 16.23 14.38
C SER A 348 -1.36 16.16 12.86
N THR A 349 -0.23 15.89 12.20
CA THR A 349 -0.13 15.90 10.74
C THR A 349 -0.48 14.55 10.13
N PHE A 350 -1.47 14.50 9.24
CA PHE A 350 -1.89 13.27 8.54
C PHE A 350 -2.14 13.53 7.07
N GLU A 351 -1.61 12.63 6.26
CA GLU A 351 -1.85 12.61 4.82
C GLU A 351 -3.18 11.95 4.46
N PHE A 352 -3.74 12.34 3.31
CA PHE A 352 -4.96 11.73 2.79
C PHE A 352 -4.79 10.22 2.54
N CYS A 353 -5.89 9.48 2.61
CA CYS A 353 -5.98 8.06 2.24
C CYS A 353 -6.76 7.93 0.93
N PHE A 354 -6.56 6.84 0.20
CA PHE A 354 -7.42 6.52 -0.95
C PHE A 354 -8.85 6.15 -0.56
N GLY A 355 -9.13 5.90 0.72
CA GLY A 355 -10.46 5.52 1.22
C GLY A 355 -10.85 4.08 0.91
N CYS A 356 -9.93 3.22 0.48
CA CYS A 356 -10.22 1.83 0.13
C CYS A 356 -10.51 0.96 1.38
N THR A 357 -11.63 0.25 1.39
CA THR A 357 -12.10 -0.56 2.53
C THR A 357 -11.37 -1.91 2.68
N THR A 358 -10.52 -2.29 1.73
CA THR A 358 -9.86 -3.61 1.70
C THR A 358 -9.04 -3.90 2.97
N CYS A 359 -8.34 -2.88 3.50
CA CYS A 359 -7.56 -3.03 4.72
C CYS A 359 -8.43 -3.23 5.98
N GLN A 360 -9.65 -2.70 5.98
CA GLN A 360 -10.65 -2.90 7.04
C GLN A 360 -11.20 -4.32 7.00
N GLU A 361 -11.51 -4.84 5.81
CA GLU A 361 -12.01 -6.21 5.62
C GLU A 361 -10.98 -7.26 6.07
N ALA A 362 -9.68 -6.96 5.89
CA ALA A 362 -8.59 -7.81 6.35
C ALA A 362 -8.25 -7.66 7.85
N CYS A 363 -8.91 -6.75 8.58
CA CYS A 363 -8.58 -6.48 9.98
C CYS A 363 -9.33 -7.44 10.92
N PRO A 364 -8.65 -8.36 11.61
CA PRO A 364 -9.31 -9.30 12.53
C PRO A 364 -9.88 -8.63 13.79
N ALA A 365 -9.40 -7.42 14.12
CA ALA A 365 -9.90 -6.65 15.24
C ALA A 365 -11.20 -5.88 14.90
N GLY A 366 -11.62 -5.86 13.63
CA GLY A 366 -12.86 -5.21 13.21
C GLY A 366 -12.85 -3.69 13.32
N ILE A 367 -11.67 -3.07 13.26
CA ILE A 367 -11.51 -1.61 13.37
C ILE A 367 -12.13 -0.92 12.16
N ASN A 368 -12.85 0.17 12.36
CA ASN A 368 -13.38 0.99 11.26
C ASN A 368 -12.27 1.84 10.61
N ILE A 369 -11.31 1.17 9.96
CA ILE A 369 -10.12 1.79 9.38
C ILE A 369 -10.50 2.85 8.35
N SER A 370 -11.46 2.57 7.46
CA SER A 370 -11.83 3.51 6.39
C SER A 370 -12.31 4.84 6.96
N ASN A 371 -13.21 4.81 7.95
CA ASN A 371 -13.70 6.03 8.58
C ASN A 371 -12.59 6.80 9.32
N LEU A 372 -11.74 6.10 10.08
CA LEU A 372 -10.62 6.74 10.77
C LEU A 372 -9.68 7.44 9.78
N MET A 373 -9.31 6.75 8.69
CA MET A 373 -8.39 7.28 7.69
C MET A 373 -8.92 8.52 6.94
N GLU A 374 -10.24 8.66 6.80
CA GLU A 374 -10.88 9.85 6.22
C GLU A 374 -11.03 11.01 7.21
N LEU A 375 -11.13 10.72 8.51
CA LEU A 375 -11.19 11.73 9.55
C LEU A 375 -9.83 12.35 9.84
N LEU A 376 -8.76 11.56 9.79
CA LEU A 376 -7.42 12.00 10.20
C LEU A 376 -6.91 13.29 9.51
N PRO A 377 -7.03 13.46 8.17
CA PRO A 377 -6.63 14.69 7.49
C PRO A 377 -7.31 15.94 8.05
N GLN A 378 -8.52 15.82 8.61
CA GLN A 378 -9.27 16.94 9.20
C GLN A 378 -8.54 17.58 10.39
N PHE A 379 -7.74 16.80 11.11
CA PHE A 379 -6.99 17.27 12.28
C PHE A 379 -5.59 17.80 11.95
N SER A 380 -5.20 17.75 10.67
CA SER A 380 -3.90 18.24 10.20
C SER A 380 -3.78 19.74 10.26
N GLU A 381 -2.66 20.20 10.83
CA GLU A 381 -2.28 21.62 10.87
C GLU A 381 -2.08 22.19 9.47
N THR A 382 -1.45 21.40 8.61
CA THR A 382 -1.25 21.72 7.20
C THR A 382 -2.12 20.80 6.35
N LYS A 383 -2.98 21.40 5.53
CA LYS A 383 -3.80 20.68 4.56
C LYS A 383 -3.00 20.50 3.29
N GLU A 384 -2.81 19.25 2.89
CA GLU A 384 -2.24 18.93 1.59
C GLU A 384 -3.19 19.43 0.50
N LYS A 385 -2.68 20.12 -0.52
CA LYS A 385 -3.49 20.50 -1.68
C LYS A 385 -3.40 19.42 -2.73
N LEU A 386 -4.55 18.95 -3.19
CA LEU A 386 -4.67 18.02 -4.30
C LEU A 386 -5.34 18.72 -5.47
N PRO A 387 -4.56 19.28 -6.42
CA PRO A 387 -5.13 19.87 -7.61
C PRO A 387 -5.72 18.76 -8.48
N ILE A 388 -6.98 18.94 -8.88
CA ILE A 388 -7.62 18.10 -9.89
C ILE A 388 -7.83 18.95 -11.13
N GLU A 389 -7.43 18.43 -12.28
CA GLU A 389 -7.62 19.12 -13.54
C GLU A 389 -9.04 18.90 -14.04
N LEU A 390 -9.66 19.99 -14.48
CA LEU A 390 -10.99 20.00 -15.07
C LEU A 390 -10.87 20.43 -16.52
N THR A 391 -11.60 19.75 -17.39
CA THR A 391 -11.68 20.05 -18.82
C THR A 391 -13.14 20.29 -19.17
N ASP A 392 -13.40 21.25 -20.04
CA ASP A 392 -14.76 21.49 -20.54
C ASP A 392 -15.14 20.38 -21.54
N PRO A 393 -16.40 19.91 -21.56
CA PRO A 393 -16.83 18.93 -22.56
C PRO A 393 -16.67 19.43 -23.99
N SER A 394 -16.57 18.50 -24.93
CA SER A 394 -16.55 18.81 -26.36
C SER A 394 -17.88 19.42 -26.83
N ALA A 395 -17.84 20.11 -27.99
CA ALA A 395 -19.04 20.66 -28.61
C ALA A 395 -20.11 19.60 -28.91
N SER A 396 -19.71 18.36 -29.26
CA SER A 396 -20.62 17.24 -29.49
C SER A 396 -21.44 16.87 -28.26
N ILE A 397 -20.85 16.97 -27.06
CA ILE A 397 -21.53 16.69 -25.79
C ILE A 397 -22.61 17.75 -25.50
N TYR A 398 -22.31 19.03 -25.75
CA TYR A 398 -23.31 20.10 -25.63
C TYR A 398 -24.42 20.00 -26.68
N GLU A 399 -24.14 19.45 -27.86
CA GLU A 399 -25.16 19.16 -28.87
C GLU A 399 -26.12 18.05 -28.40
N LEU A 400 -25.60 16.99 -27.79
CA LEU A 400 -26.41 15.93 -27.19
C LEU A 400 -27.32 16.47 -26.06
N GLU A 401 -26.84 17.37 -25.22
CA GLU A 401 -27.66 18.06 -24.21
C GLU A 401 -28.83 18.80 -24.86
N LYS A 402 -28.59 19.58 -25.91
CA LYS A 402 -29.64 20.31 -26.65
C LYS A 402 -30.67 19.35 -27.27
N ASN A 403 -30.20 18.23 -27.82
CA ASN A 403 -31.06 17.22 -28.41
C ASN A 403 -31.96 16.54 -27.35
N LEU A 404 -31.41 16.20 -26.18
CA LEU A 404 -32.17 15.66 -25.05
C LEU A 404 -33.21 16.66 -24.53
N GLU A 405 -32.81 17.92 -24.37
CA GLU A 405 -33.71 19.01 -23.95
C GLU A 405 -34.85 19.20 -24.94
N SER A 406 -34.57 19.13 -26.24
CA SER A 406 -35.59 19.32 -27.28
C SER A 406 -36.53 18.12 -27.41
N LYS A 407 -36.00 16.88 -27.34
CA LYS A 407 -36.79 15.65 -27.48
C LYS A 407 -37.70 15.40 -26.28
N TYR A 408 -37.21 15.66 -25.07
CA TYR A 408 -37.89 15.28 -23.83
C TYR A 408 -38.45 16.48 -23.04
N ARG A 409 -38.94 17.53 -23.72
CA ARG A 409 -39.48 18.76 -23.09
C ARG A 409 -40.57 18.50 -22.04
N ASN A 410 -41.34 17.43 -22.21
CA ASN A 410 -42.43 17.05 -21.30
C ASN A 410 -41.96 16.28 -20.05
N ARG A 411 -40.67 15.94 -19.96
CA ARG A 411 -40.07 15.28 -18.81
C ARG A 411 -39.45 16.32 -17.87
N PRO A 412 -39.37 16.04 -16.56
CA PRO A 412 -38.75 16.97 -15.61
C PRO A 412 -37.24 17.11 -15.89
N VAL A 413 -36.67 18.27 -15.61
CA VAL A 413 -35.23 18.52 -15.81
C VAL A 413 -34.44 17.80 -14.71
N PHE A 414 -33.38 17.08 -15.11
CA PHE A 414 -32.35 16.57 -14.21
C PHE A 414 -31.03 17.27 -14.49
N LEU A 415 -30.15 17.37 -13.51
CA LEU A 415 -28.76 17.74 -13.77
C LEU A 415 -27.91 16.49 -14.03
N LEU A 416 -26.94 16.58 -14.92
CA LEU A 416 -25.83 15.64 -15.00
C LEU A 416 -24.56 16.33 -14.50
N PHE A 417 -24.06 15.89 -13.35
CA PHE A 417 -22.79 16.40 -12.84
C PHE A 417 -21.62 15.79 -13.62
N VAL A 418 -21.00 16.60 -14.46
CA VAL A 418 -19.91 16.17 -15.34
C VAL A 418 -18.59 16.12 -14.58
N GLY A 419 -18.22 17.24 -13.94
CA GLY A 419 -16.98 17.40 -13.19
C GLY A 419 -15.76 16.87 -13.97
N CYS A 420 -14.97 16.01 -13.32
CA CYS A 420 -13.75 15.45 -13.89
C CYS A 420 -14.00 14.38 -14.96
N SER A 421 -15.24 13.91 -15.14
CA SER A 421 -15.55 12.84 -16.11
C SER A 421 -15.26 13.28 -17.54
N ALA A 422 -15.38 14.58 -17.86
CA ALA A 422 -15.02 15.11 -19.17
C ALA A 422 -13.54 14.92 -19.53
N LYS A 423 -12.65 14.86 -18.53
CA LYS A 423 -11.22 14.56 -18.73
C LYS A 423 -10.95 13.05 -18.72
N TYR A 424 -11.44 12.35 -17.70
CA TYR A 424 -11.01 10.98 -17.41
C TYR A 424 -11.87 9.89 -18.08
N ASP A 425 -13.08 10.21 -18.53
CA ASP A 425 -13.96 9.29 -19.26
C ASP A 425 -14.89 10.05 -20.23
N PRO A 426 -14.34 10.80 -21.22
CA PRO A 426 -15.14 11.58 -22.16
C PRO A 426 -16.09 10.69 -22.99
N LEU A 427 -15.63 9.49 -23.39
CA LEU A 427 -16.44 8.52 -24.12
C LEU A 427 -17.56 7.95 -23.27
N GLY A 428 -17.33 7.73 -21.97
CA GLY A 428 -18.38 7.33 -21.06
C GLY A 428 -19.44 8.41 -20.87
N LEU A 429 -19.03 9.67 -20.76
CA LEU A 429 -19.96 10.80 -20.71
C LEU A 429 -20.84 10.85 -21.96
N GLU A 430 -20.24 10.79 -23.15
CA GLU A 430 -20.97 10.77 -24.42
C GLU A 430 -21.89 9.56 -24.55
N GLY A 431 -21.40 8.37 -24.20
CA GLY A 431 -22.17 7.13 -24.22
C GLY A 431 -23.40 7.17 -23.30
N PHE A 432 -23.27 7.75 -22.09
CA PHE A 432 -24.42 7.91 -21.20
C PHE A 432 -25.48 8.85 -21.77
N LEU A 433 -25.07 9.97 -22.39
CA LEU A 433 -26.00 10.88 -23.06
C LEU A 433 -26.71 10.23 -24.24
N ASN A 434 -25.99 9.47 -25.06
CA ASN A 434 -26.56 8.68 -26.15
C ASN A 434 -27.54 7.63 -25.66
N TYR A 435 -27.25 6.99 -24.53
CA TYR A 435 -28.18 6.06 -23.89
C TYR A 435 -29.49 6.76 -23.50
N LEU A 436 -29.42 7.92 -22.83
CA LEU A 436 -30.61 8.71 -22.48
C LEU A 436 -31.38 9.15 -23.74
N LEU A 437 -30.67 9.51 -24.81
CA LEU A 437 -31.29 9.97 -26.04
C LEU A 437 -32.08 8.86 -26.73
N THR A 438 -31.51 7.65 -26.71
CA THR A 438 -32.06 6.47 -27.39
C THR A 438 -33.12 5.74 -26.56
N ASN A 439 -32.93 5.63 -25.24
CA ASN A 439 -33.76 4.83 -24.34
C ASN A 439 -34.58 5.65 -23.34
N GLY A 440 -34.54 6.98 -23.41
CA GLY A 440 -35.20 7.88 -22.47
C GLY A 440 -36.71 7.67 -22.29
N ASP A 441 -37.39 7.21 -23.35
CA ASP A 441 -38.82 6.87 -23.32
C ASP A 441 -39.14 5.67 -22.42
N LYS A 442 -38.17 4.77 -22.22
CA LYS A 442 -38.31 3.55 -21.40
C LYS A 442 -37.91 3.77 -19.94
N LEU A 443 -37.39 4.95 -19.60
CA LEU A 443 -36.92 5.22 -18.24
C LEU A 443 -38.11 5.28 -17.27
N PRO A 444 -37.99 4.59 -16.11
CA PRO A 444 -38.92 4.74 -14.99
C PRO A 444 -39.17 6.20 -14.60
N GLN A 445 -40.28 6.49 -13.93
CA GLN A 445 -40.68 7.88 -13.62
C GLN A 445 -39.75 8.56 -12.60
N GLU A 446 -39.03 7.77 -11.80
CA GLU A 446 -37.99 8.26 -10.89
C GLU A 446 -36.74 8.81 -11.61
N PHE A 447 -36.62 8.54 -12.92
CA PHE A 447 -35.53 9.01 -13.77
C PHE A 447 -36.07 9.92 -14.88
N SER A 448 -35.22 10.83 -15.35
CA SER A 448 -35.51 11.63 -16.54
C SER A 448 -34.36 11.56 -17.55
N PRO A 449 -34.68 11.49 -18.86
CA PRO A 449 -33.70 11.69 -19.92
C PRO A 449 -33.44 13.17 -20.24
N ARG A 450 -34.30 14.10 -19.77
CA ARG A 450 -34.12 15.53 -19.99
C ARG A 450 -33.08 16.05 -19.01
N ILE A 451 -31.91 16.47 -19.51
CA ILE A 451 -30.77 16.84 -18.68
C ILE A 451 -30.22 18.24 -18.96
N LYS A 452 -29.62 18.83 -17.93
CA LYS A 452 -28.71 19.99 -18.03
C LYS A 452 -27.33 19.63 -17.50
N LEU A 453 -26.28 20.00 -18.22
CA LEU A 453 -24.90 19.70 -17.83
C LEU A 453 -24.41 20.66 -16.73
N VAL A 454 -23.69 20.11 -15.75
CA VAL A 454 -22.98 20.89 -14.73
C VAL A 454 -21.47 20.70 -14.92
N THR A 455 -20.80 21.75 -15.39
CA THR A 455 -19.39 21.74 -15.79
C THR A 455 -18.57 22.81 -15.06
N GLY A 456 -17.25 22.77 -15.20
CA GLY A 456 -16.35 23.86 -14.79
C GLY A 456 -16.00 23.96 -13.30
N PHE A 457 -16.43 23.02 -12.44
CA PHE A 457 -16.00 22.98 -11.04
C PHE A 457 -15.99 21.57 -10.44
N CYS A 458 -15.30 21.40 -9.31
CA CYS A 458 -15.12 20.13 -8.61
C CYS A 458 -16.34 19.80 -7.71
N CYS A 459 -16.65 18.51 -7.54
CA CYS A 459 -17.68 18.01 -6.62
C CYS A 459 -17.32 18.15 -5.13
N GLY A 460 -16.15 18.69 -4.80
CA GLY A 460 -15.63 18.79 -3.43
C GLY A 460 -14.90 17.54 -2.93
N PHE A 461 -14.73 16.51 -3.76
CA PHE A 461 -14.07 15.26 -3.35
C PHE A 461 -12.59 15.41 -3.00
N ASN A 462 -11.83 16.21 -3.74
CA ASN A 462 -10.44 16.49 -3.42
C ASN A 462 -10.31 17.18 -2.04
N GLU A 463 -11.16 18.16 -1.75
CA GLU A 463 -11.21 18.86 -0.46
C GLU A 463 -11.67 17.95 0.68
N TYR A 464 -12.62 17.06 0.41
CA TYR A 464 -13.04 16.05 1.38
C TYR A 464 -11.86 15.14 1.80
N LEU A 465 -11.07 14.65 0.84
CA LEU A 465 -9.93 13.77 1.11
C LEU A 465 -8.81 14.45 1.89
N THR A 466 -8.56 15.73 1.63
CA THR A 466 -7.53 16.52 2.31
C THR A 466 -8.02 17.02 3.68
N GLY A 467 -9.29 16.77 4.02
CA GLY A 467 -9.90 17.11 5.29
C GLY A 467 -10.32 18.58 5.38
N ASN A 468 -10.59 19.22 4.25
CA ASN A 468 -11.18 20.56 4.15
C ASN A 468 -12.69 20.46 3.92
N LEU A 469 -13.43 20.16 5.00
CA LEU A 469 -14.86 19.85 4.91
C LEU A 469 -15.71 21.05 4.52
N GLU A 470 -15.31 22.27 4.87
CA GLU A 470 -16.06 23.47 4.51
C GLU A 470 -16.01 23.72 3.00
N GLU A 471 -14.85 23.60 2.37
CA GLU A 471 -14.78 23.71 0.90
C GLU A 471 -15.45 22.54 0.19
N ALA A 472 -15.40 21.33 0.76
CA ALA A 472 -16.18 20.20 0.24
C ALA A 472 -17.68 20.48 0.25
N LYS A 473 -18.20 21.06 1.34
CA LYS A 473 -19.60 21.50 1.46
C LYS A 473 -19.92 22.63 0.48
N ASN A 474 -19.03 23.60 0.29
CA ASN A 474 -19.22 24.68 -0.70
C ASN A 474 -19.41 24.13 -2.11
N GLY A 475 -18.63 23.11 -2.49
CA GLY A 475 -18.79 22.40 -3.76
C GLY A 475 -20.19 21.79 -3.92
N VAL A 476 -20.69 21.11 -2.88
CA VAL A 476 -22.05 20.52 -2.87
C VAL A 476 -23.14 21.58 -2.89
N ASN A 477 -22.99 22.66 -2.12
CA ASN A 477 -23.93 23.78 -2.09
C ASN A 477 -24.06 24.45 -3.46
N ARG A 478 -22.95 24.59 -4.19
CA ARG A 478 -22.96 25.11 -5.56
C ARG A 478 -23.77 24.22 -6.51
N ILE A 479 -23.66 22.89 -6.39
CA ILE A 479 -24.49 21.95 -7.16
C ILE A 479 -25.97 22.14 -6.82
N ASN A 480 -26.31 22.26 -5.53
CA ASN A 480 -27.68 22.47 -5.08
C ASN A 480 -28.27 23.81 -5.56
N GLN A 481 -27.47 24.88 -5.56
CA GLN A 481 -27.90 26.18 -6.11
C GLN A 481 -28.22 26.07 -7.61
N LEU A 482 -27.38 25.40 -8.39
CA LEU A 482 -27.65 25.17 -9.82
C LEU A 482 -28.89 24.33 -10.04
N LYS A 483 -29.15 23.34 -9.18
CA LYS A 483 -30.38 22.52 -9.22
C LYS A 483 -31.62 23.39 -9.07
N ILE A 484 -31.62 24.30 -8.10
CA ILE A 484 -32.72 25.24 -7.87
C ILE A 484 -32.88 26.20 -9.06
N GLN A 485 -31.78 26.79 -9.55
CA GLN A 485 -31.79 27.72 -10.68
C GLN A 485 -32.32 27.09 -11.97
N GLN A 486 -32.02 25.81 -12.21
CA GLN A 486 -32.47 25.07 -13.40
C GLN A 486 -33.82 24.39 -13.20
N ASN A 487 -34.48 24.59 -12.05
CA ASN A 487 -35.72 23.91 -11.66
C ASN A 487 -35.64 22.39 -11.85
N ALA A 488 -34.48 21.81 -11.53
CA ALA A 488 -34.21 20.39 -11.73
C ALA A 488 -34.68 19.56 -10.53
N VAL A 489 -35.26 18.40 -10.77
CA VAL A 489 -35.81 17.53 -9.70
C VAL A 489 -34.80 16.51 -9.19
N GLY A 490 -33.82 16.11 -10.03
CA GLY A 490 -32.80 15.11 -9.71
C GLY A 490 -31.41 15.49 -10.24
N ILE A 491 -30.37 14.77 -9.78
CA ILE A 491 -28.98 14.94 -10.23
C ILE A 491 -28.35 13.57 -10.44
N TYR A 492 -27.79 13.33 -11.62
CA TYR A 492 -26.99 12.15 -11.92
C TYR A 492 -25.50 12.38 -11.69
N PHE A 493 -24.82 11.32 -11.23
CA PHE A 493 -23.37 11.25 -11.12
C PHE A 493 -22.83 10.03 -11.87
N LEU A 494 -21.88 10.24 -12.78
CA LEU A 494 -21.09 9.16 -13.38
C LEU A 494 -20.02 8.63 -12.41
N CYS A 495 -19.54 9.52 -11.54
CA CYS A 495 -18.41 9.28 -10.64
C CYS A 495 -18.91 8.93 -9.22
N PRO A 496 -18.59 7.73 -8.68
CA PRO A 496 -19.02 7.34 -7.34
C PRO A 496 -18.40 8.19 -6.23
N GLU A 497 -17.18 8.72 -6.44
CA GLU A 497 -16.52 9.65 -5.52
C GLU A 497 -17.33 10.94 -5.33
N GLY A 498 -17.81 11.53 -6.43
CA GLY A 498 -18.64 12.73 -6.40
C GLY A 498 -20.01 12.47 -5.77
N LEU A 499 -20.62 11.33 -6.10
CA LEU A 499 -21.89 10.90 -5.48
C LEU A 499 -21.75 10.73 -3.96
N TYR A 500 -20.67 10.11 -3.50
CA TYR A 500 -20.43 9.89 -2.07
C TYR A 500 -20.36 11.22 -1.30
N VAL A 501 -19.64 12.21 -1.83
CA VAL A 501 -19.51 13.53 -1.20
C VAL A 501 -20.83 14.29 -1.23
N TYR A 502 -21.52 14.25 -2.36
CA TYR A 502 -22.83 14.86 -2.49
C TYR A 502 -23.81 14.29 -1.46
N ASN A 503 -23.93 12.96 -1.37
CA ASN A 503 -24.80 12.29 -0.40
C ASN A 503 -24.39 12.50 1.06
N LYS A 504 -23.12 12.87 1.31
CA LYS A 504 -22.61 13.13 2.66
C LYS A 504 -22.93 14.54 3.16
N PHE A 505 -22.99 15.53 2.27
CA PHE A 505 -23.15 16.94 2.64
C PHE A 505 -24.46 17.59 2.14
N SER A 506 -25.19 16.92 1.27
CA SER A 506 -26.52 17.34 0.81
C SER A 506 -27.61 16.66 1.63
N ASP A 507 -28.70 17.38 1.91
CA ASP A 507 -29.93 16.81 2.47
C ASP A 507 -30.69 15.95 1.45
N GLN A 508 -30.32 16.05 0.17
CA GLN A 508 -30.89 15.29 -0.94
C GLN A 508 -29.92 14.21 -1.42
N LYS A 509 -30.45 13.09 -1.91
CA LYS A 509 -29.63 12.03 -2.52
C LYS A 509 -29.46 12.26 -4.01
N GLY A 510 -28.22 12.10 -4.48
CA GLY A 510 -27.90 12.00 -5.89
C GLY A 510 -28.22 10.61 -6.44
N ILE A 511 -28.27 10.50 -7.76
CA ILE A 511 -28.53 9.24 -8.46
C ILE A 511 -27.25 8.76 -9.11
N PHE A 512 -26.89 7.50 -8.89
CA PHE A 512 -25.75 6.90 -9.57
C PHE A 512 -26.16 6.56 -11.00
N ALA A 513 -25.47 7.11 -12.00
CA ALA A 513 -25.81 6.86 -13.41
C ALA A 513 -25.77 5.36 -13.78
N PHE A 514 -24.92 4.58 -13.09
CA PHE A 514 -24.89 3.13 -13.22
C PHE A 514 -26.24 2.47 -12.93
N ASP A 515 -27.02 2.96 -11.95
CA ASP A 515 -28.33 2.38 -11.63
C ASP A 515 -29.33 2.51 -12.79
N VAL A 516 -29.13 3.49 -13.65
CA VAL A 516 -29.99 3.77 -14.81
C VAL A 516 -29.72 2.79 -15.96
N ILE A 517 -28.48 2.27 -16.06
CA ILE A 517 -28.03 1.43 -17.18
C ILE A 517 -27.76 -0.03 -16.81
N LYS A 518 -27.64 -0.37 -15.52
CA LYS A 518 -27.14 -1.68 -15.06
C LYS A 518 -27.91 -2.87 -15.64
N ASN A 519 -29.22 -2.72 -15.88
CA ASN A 519 -30.07 -3.78 -16.43
C ASN A 519 -29.69 -4.15 -17.87
N GLU A 520 -29.10 -3.22 -18.62
CA GLU A 520 -28.64 -3.44 -20.00
C GLU A 520 -27.31 -4.20 -20.06
N LEU A 521 -26.60 -4.30 -18.94
CA LEU A 521 -25.26 -4.89 -18.89
C LEU A 521 -25.26 -6.42 -18.73
N LYS A 522 -26.42 -7.03 -18.45
CA LYS A 522 -26.62 -8.49 -18.32
C LYS A 522 -25.50 -9.17 -17.49
N ASP A 523 -24.72 -10.04 -18.13
CA ASP A 523 -23.68 -10.89 -17.51
C ASP A 523 -22.25 -10.31 -17.62
N LYS A 524 -22.10 -9.03 -17.96
CA LYS A 524 -20.77 -8.44 -18.11
C LYS A 524 -20.09 -8.28 -16.76
N GLU A 525 -18.79 -8.60 -16.73
CA GLU A 525 -17.96 -8.34 -15.56
C GLU A 525 -17.70 -6.82 -15.45
N VAL A 526 -18.12 -6.23 -14.33
CA VAL A 526 -18.04 -4.79 -14.08
C VAL A 526 -17.24 -4.51 -12.81
N HIS A 527 -16.33 -3.56 -12.87
CA HIS A 527 -15.63 -2.96 -11.74
C HIS A 527 -16.30 -1.66 -11.32
N LEU A 528 -16.78 -1.62 -10.08
CA LEU A 528 -17.55 -0.48 -9.56
C LEU A 528 -16.65 0.56 -8.88
N GLY A 529 -15.43 0.18 -8.50
CA GLY A 529 -14.52 1.00 -7.73
C GLY A 529 -14.79 0.98 -6.21
N CYS A 530 -13.76 1.33 -5.44
CA CYS A 530 -13.79 1.22 -3.99
C CYS A 530 -14.81 2.16 -3.32
N TRP A 531 -15.11 3.32 -3.90
CA TRP A 531 -16.08 4.27 -3.36
C TRP A 531 -17.52 3.84 -3.61
N ALA A 532 -17.81 3.20 -4.75
CA ALA A 532 -19.09 2.54 -4.95
C ALA A 532 -19.28 1.40 -3.93
N LYS A 533 -18.24 0.56 -3.73
CA LYS A 533 -18.29 -0.47 -2.68
C LYS A 533 -18.61 0.11 -1.31
N LYS A 534 -17.99 1.23 -0.97
CA LYS A 534 -18.23 1.93 0.29
C LYS A 534 -19.68 2.43 0.45
N MET A 535 -20.35 2.77 -0.66
CA MET A 535 -21.77 3.14 -0.67
C MET A 535 -22.73 1.94 -0.66
N GLY A 536 -22.22 0.71 -0.54
CA GLY A 536 -23.01 -0.52 -0.45
C GLY A 536 -23.22 -1.26 -1.77
N TYR A 537 -22.58 -0.80 -2.87
CA TYR A 537 -22.59 -1.55 -4.11
C TYR A 537 -21.64 -2.75 -4.02
N ASN A 538 -21.95 -3.86 -4.68
CA ASN A 538 -21.10 -5.04 -4.65
C ASN A 538 -20.82 -5.58 -6.05
N SER A 539 -19.60 -6.08 -6.22
CA SER A 539 -19.09 -6.69 -7.45
C SER A 539 -17.94 -7.62 -7.10
N LYS A 540 -17.63 -8.55 -7.99
CA LYS A 540 -16.40 -9.35 -7.95
C LYS A 540 -15.14 -8.46 -8.03
N TYR A 541 -15.23 -7.30 -8.66
CA TYR A 541 -14.11 -6.38 -8.86
C TYR A 541 -14.42 -5.01 -8.24
N ASN A 542 -13.72 -4.68 -7.15
CA ASN A 542 -13.90 -3.43 -6.39
C ASN A 542 -12.58 -2.87 -5.83
N ASP A 543 -11.45 -3.36 -6.33
CA ASP A 543 -10.14 -2.90 -5.93
C ASP A 543 -9.97 -1.41 -6.22
N CYS A 544 -9.22 -0.72 -5.35
CA CYS A 544 -9.01 0.71 -5.49
C CYS A 544 -8.00 0.97 -6.61
N ALA A 545 -8.39 1.77 -7.60
CA ALA A 545 -7.48 2.25 -8.64
C ALA A 545 -6.51 3.33 -8.12
N GLY A 546 -6.69 3.84 -6.89
CA GLY A 546 -5.89 4.94 -6.33
C GLY A 546 -6.38 6.34 -6.73
N LEU A 547 -7.68 6.48 -7.03
CA LEU A 547 -8.32 7.76 -7.42
C LEU A 547 -7.74 8.33 -8.72
N PHE A 548 -7.68 9.66 -8.87
CA PHE A 548 -7.07 10.35 -10.02
C PHE A 548 -5.53 10.45 -9.96
N LEU A 549 -4.89 9.93 -8.92
CA LEU A 549 -3.46 10.14 -8.68
C LEU A 549 -2.58 9.16 -9.45
N ALA A 550 -1.55 9.60 -10.17
CA ALA A 550 -0.64 8.66 -10.83
C ALA A 550 0.47 8.13 -9.89
N SER A 551 0.73 8.84 -8.79
CA SER A 551 1.65 8.42 -7.73
C SER A 551 1.05 8.72 -6.36
N TYR A 552 1.64 8.14 -5.32
CA TYR A 552 1.30 8.44 -3.95
C TYR A 552 2.56 8.53 -3.09
N LYS A 553 2.72 9.70 -2.46
CA LYS A 553 3.92 10.06 -1.69
C LYS A 553 5.20 9.75 -2.45
N GLY A 554 5.20 10.10 -3.74
CA GLY A 554 6.36 9.97 -4.59
C GLY A 554 6.60 8.59 -5.17
N SER A 555 5.81 7.59 -4.76
CA SER A 555 5.91 6.24 -5.29
C SER A 555 4.81 6.01 -6.34
N PRO A 556 5.15 5.42 -7.49
CA PRO A 556 4.19 5.21 -8.55
C PRO A 556 3.11 4.20 -8.17
N LEU A 557 1.87 4.48 -8.55
CA LEU A 557 0.78 3.52 -8.41
C LEU A 557 0.91 2.46 -9.50
N LYS A 558 1.03 1.18 -9.10
CA LYS A 558 1.11 0.07 -10.05
C LYS A 558 -0.24 -0.11 -10.73
N ILE A 559 -0.23 -0.04 -12.06
CA ILE A 559 -1.38 -0.29 -12.91
C ILE A 559 -1.26 -1.73 -13.41
N VAL A 560 -2.25 -2.56 -13.08
CA VAL A 560 -2.35 -3.92 -13.63
C VAL A 560 -3.54 -3.93 -14.56
N LYS A 561 -3.33 -4.37 -15.80
CA LYS A 561 -4.38 -4.46 -16.82
C LYS A 561 -5.51 -5.38 -16.36
N ARG A 562 -6.73 -5.00 -16.70
CA ARG A 562 -7.95 -5.76 -16.38
C ARG A 562 -8.85 -5.85 -17.62
N ASN A 563 -9.60 -6.95 -17.75
CA ASN A 563 -10.47 -7.20 -18.90
C ASN A 563 -11.96 -6.99 -18.58
N PHE A 564 -12.27 -6.28 -17.49
CA PHE A 564 -13.63 -5.92 -17.10
C PHE A 564 -13.99 -4.50 -17.53
N LEU A 565 -15.29 -4.18 -17.55
CA LEU A 565 -15.77 -2.81 -17.72
C LEU A 565 -15.64 -2.02 -16.43
N THR A 566 -15.46 -0.71 -16.50
CA THR A 566 -15.39 0.15 -15.31
C THR A 566 -16.57 1.10 -15.21
N VAL A 567 -16.96 1.45 -13.99
CA VAL A 567 -17.97 2.49 -13.75
C VAL A 567 -17.34 3.82 -13.37
N CYS A 568 -16.30 3.79 -12.54
CA CYS A 568 -15.63 5.00 -12.08
C CYS A 568 -14.73 5.58 -13.20
N PRO A 569 -14.89 6.86 -13.59
CA PRO A 569 -14.04 7.51 -14.60
C PRO A 569 -12.54 7.41 -14.29
N PHE A 570 -12.15 7.54 -13.02
CA PHE A 570 -10.75 7.38 -12.63
C PHE A 570 -10.23 5.95 -12.84
N SER A 571 -11.08 4.94 -12.62
CA SER A 571 -10.72 3.54 -12.86
C SER A 571 -10.64 3.25 -14.36
N THR A 572 -11.55 3.82 -15.17
CA THR A 572 -11.50 3.76 -16.64
C THR A 572 -10.17 4.29 -17.15
N TRP A 573 -9.82 5.52 -16.76
CA TRP A 573 -8.57 6.16 -17.14
C TRP A 573 -7.34 5.36 -16.69
N LYS A 574 -7.29 4.96 -15.42
CA LYS A 574 -6.12 4.28 -14.86
C LYS A 574 -5.89 2.89 -15.38
N PHE A 575 -6.94 2.08 -15.51
CA PHE A 575 -6.78 0.72 -16.00
C PHE A 575 -6.71 0.67 -17.53
N GLY A 576 -6.91 1.80 -18.22
CA GLY A 576 -7.00 1.81 -19.69
C GLY A 576 -8.14 0.92 -20.19
N THR A 577 -9.26 0.91 -19.46
CA THR A 577 -10.41 0.04 -19.73
C THR A 577 -11.54 0.83 -20.38
N ILE A 578 -12.56 0.13 -20.85
CA ILE A 578 -13.78 0.73 -21.40
C ILE A 578 -14.78 0.90 -20.27
N SER A 579 -15.41 2.07 -20.17
CA SER A 579 -16.46 2.25 -19.17
C SER A 579 -17.76 1.59 -19.60
N VAL A 580 -18.60 1.24 -18.63
CA VAL A 580 -19.95 0.72 -18.86
C VAL A 580 -20.81 1.66 -19.71
N TYR A 581 -20.52 2.96 -19.65
CA TYR A 581 -21.28 3.99 -20.35
C TYR A 581 -20.86 4.09 -21.82
N SER A 582 -19.57 3.93 -22.14
CA SER A 582 -19.07 3.98 -23.52
C SER A 582 -19.64 2.87 -24.41
N MET A 583 -20.23 1.83 -23.83
CA MET A 583 -20.87 0.75 -24.58
C MET A 583 -22.07 1.17 -25.42
N PHE A 584 -22.64 2.33 -25.14
CA PHE A 584 -23.79 2.87 -25.85
C PHE A 584 -23.39 3.79 -27.02
N LEU A 585 -22.10 3.78 -27.39
CA LEU A 585 -21.57 4.36 -28.62
C LEU A 585 -21.70 3.38 -29.80
N GLY A 586 -21.39 3.84 -31.02
CA GLY A 586 -21.52 3.05 -32.25
C GLY A 586 -20.59 1.83 -32.29
N LYS A 587 -21.00 0.77 -33.01
CA LYS A 587 -20.26 -0.52 -33.06
C LYS A 587 -18.79 -0.40 -33.48
N LYS A 588 -18.44 0.57 -34.34
CA LYS A 588 -17.09 0.80 -34.86
C LYS A 588 -16.13 1.33 -33.78
N GLU A 589 -16.59 2.27 -32.96
CA GLU A 589 -15.80 2.85 -31.86
C GLU A 589 -15.51 1.81 -30.75
N VAL A 590 -16.47 0.91 -30.49
CA VAL A 590 -16.34 -0.13 -29.45
C VAL A 590 -15.46 -1.31 -29.88
N SER A 591 -15.37 -1.61 -31.18
CA SER A 591 -14.52 -2.70 -31.70
C SER A 591 -13.04 -2.34 -31.68
N GLU A 592 -12.66 -1.11 -32.06
CA GLU A 592 -11.26 -0.62 -32.01
C GLU A 592 -10.69 -0.69 -30.59
N LEU A 593 -11.50 -0.35 -29.57
CA LEU A 593 -11.10 -0.37 -28.16
C LEU A 593 -10.80 -1.76 -27.56
N LYS A 594 -11.30 -2.86 -28.17
CA LYS A 594 -11.18 -4.23 -27.63
C LYS A 594 -9.96 -5.00 -28.15
N GLU A 595 -9.55 -4.74 -29.39
CA GLU A 595 -8.47 -5.50 -30.07
C GLU A 595 -7.06 -5.07 -29.66
N GLU A 596 -6.88 -3.84 -29.17
CA GLU A 596 -5.56 -3.20 -29.05
C GLU A 596 -4.81 -3.47 -27.72
N ASN A 597 -5.37 -4.32 -26.85
CA ASN A 597 -5.09 -4.29 -25.41
C ASN A 597 -4.17 -5.46 -24.94
N ILE A 598 -2.98 -5.66 -25.51
CA ILE A 598 -2.20 -6.92 -25.34
C ILE A 598 -0.94 -6.83 -24.44
N MET A 599 -0.43 -5.65 -24.05
CA MET A 599 0.81 -5.53 -23.24
C MET A 599 0.59 -5.03 -21.79
N ASP A 600 1.46 -5.47 -20.87
CA ASP A 600 1.59 -4.92 -19.51
C ASP A 600 2.35 -3.58 -19.55
N GLU A 601 1.68 -2.48 -19.21
CA GLU A 601 2.25 -1.11 -19.26
C GLU A 601 3.28 -0.80 -18.17
N SER A 602 3.42 -1.66 -17.15
CA SER A 602 4.38 -1.44 -16.06
C SER A 602 5.82 -1.28 -16.57
N SER A 603 6.20 -2.02 -17.61
CA SER A 603 7.51 -1.91 -18.26
C SER A 603 7.74 -0.56 -18.92
N VAL A 604 6.70 0.03 -19.52
CA VAL A 604 6.76 1.35 -20.16
C VAL A 604 7.04 2.42 -19.10
N PHE A 605 6.32 2.38 -17.99
CA PHE A 605 6.52 3.34 -16.89
C PHE A 605 7.93 3.27 -16.29
N ASP A 606 8.50 2.07 -16.13
CA ASP A 606 9.87 1.90 -15.64
C ASP A 606 10.90 2.51 -16.60
N LEU A 607 10.72 2.31 -17.92
CA LEU A 607 11.57 2.92 -18.95
C LEU A 607 11.44 4.44 -19.00
N LEU A 608 10.21 4.97 -18.83
CA LEU A 608 9.97 6.41 -18.75
C LEU A 608 10.71 7.04 -17.56
N VAL A 609 10.60 6.44 -16.37
CA VAL A 609 11.32 6.90 -15.17
C VAL A 609 12.83 6.85 -15.40
N LYS A 610 13.34 5.73 -15.91
CA LYS A 610 14.77 5.59 -16.23
C LYS A 610 15.24 6.67 -17.22
N GLY A 611 14.43 7.02 -18.21
CA GLY A 611 14.71 8.11 -19.15
C GLY A 611 14.82 9.46 -18.47
N VAL A 612 13.89 9.79 -17.57
CA VAL A 612 13.97 11.03 -16.79
C VAL A 612 15.21 11.06 -15.87
N LYS A 613 15.52 9.96 -15.18
CA LYS A 613 16.71 9.86 -14.32
C LYS A 613 17.99 10.13 -15.09
N ASN A 614 18.17 9.44 -16.23
CA ASN A 614 19.33 9.64 -17.08
C ASN A 614 19.36 11.05 -17.67
N GLY A 615 18.20 11.59 -18.07
CA GLY A 615 18.10 12.94 -18.63
C GLY A 615 18.53 14.02 -17.64
N LEU A 616 18.10 13.91 -16.38
CA LEU A 616 18.57 14.77 -15.30
C LEU A 616 20.08 14.68 -15.14
N GLU A 617 20.61 13.46 -15.03
CA GLU A 617 22.05 13.23 -14.84
C GLU A 617 22.90 13.83 -15.98
N ASN A 618 22.44 13.69 -17.22
CA ASN A 618 23.13 14.18 -18.42
C ASN A 618 22.98 15.70 -18.62
N SER A 619 22.00 16.33 -17.99
CA SER A 619 21.78 17.78 -18.06
C SER A 619 22.73 18.60 -17.17
N ALA A 620 23.45 17.96 -16.24
CA ALA A 620 24.21 18.64 -15.18
C ALA A 620 25.19 19.71 -15.68
N ASP A 621 25.99 19.40 -16.71
CA ASP A 621 27.01 20.33 -17.21
C ASP A 621 26.42 21.54 -17.93
N GLU A 622 25.33 21.36 -18.69
CA GLU A 622 24.66 22.46 -19.38
C GLU A 622 23.90 23.35 -18.37
N ILE A 623 23.35 22.75 -17.31
CA ILE A 623 22.78 23.49 -16.18
C ILE A 623 23.87 24.29 -15.45
N ALA A 624 25.01 23.67 -15.16
CA ALA A 624 26.14 24.31 -14.48
C ALA A 624 26.62 25.57 -15.21
N GLU A 625 26.71 25.51 -16.53
CA GLU A 625 27.10 26.64 -17.39
C GLU A 625 26.13 27.83 -17.27
N LYS A 626 24.84 27.59 -17.01
CA LYS A 626 23.83 28.64 -16.93
C LYS A 626 23.58 29.17 -15.52
N VAL A 627 24.16 28.58 -14.47
CA VAL A 627 23.91 29.03 -13.07
C VAL A 627 24.33 30.48 -12.86
N ILE A 628 25.36 30.97 -13.58
CA ILE A 628 25.78 32.37 -13.50
C ILE A 628 24.65 33.38 -13.80
N MET A 629 23.68 32.98 -14.63
CA MET A 629 22.52 33.80 -14.98
C MET A 629 21.57 34.02 -13.80
N TRP A 630 21.70 33.23 -12.73
CA TRP A 630 21.00 33.45 -11.47
C TRP A 630 21.33 34.83 -10.87
N ASN A 631 22.57 35.31 -11.04
CA ASN A 631 22.99 36.61 -10.51
C ASN A 631 22.36 37.80 -11.27
N LEU A 632 21.85 37.57 -12.49
CA LEU A 632 21.25 38.61 -13.33
C LEU A 632 19.74 38.75 -13.12
N GLY A 633 19.02 37.64 -12.88
CA GLY A 633 17.54 37.64 -12.82
C GLY A 633 16.93 36.76 -11.74
N GLY A 634 17.75 36.23 -10.82
CA GLY A 634 17.32 35.35 -9.73
C GLY A 634 16.77 34.00 -10.19
N GLY A 635 16.12 33.30 -9.25
CA GLY A 635 15.64 31.93 -9.46
C GLY A 635 14.55 31.79 -10.53
N GLN A 636 13.69 32.79 -10.71
CA GLN A 636 12.63 32.74 -11.74
C GLN A 636 13.20 32.88 -13.16
N TYR A 637 14.23 33.69 -13.36
CA TYR A 637 14.90 33.78 -14.64
C TYR A 637 15.67 32.49 -14.96
N PHE A 638 16.40 31.96 -13.98
CA PHE A 638 17.10 30.68 -14.13
C PHE A 638 16.14 29.51 -14.42
N LEU A 639 14.95 29.49 -13.79
CA LEU A 639 13.91 28.51 -14.06
C LEU A 639 13.56 28.44 -15.56
N LEU A 640 13.43 29.59 -16.24
CA LEU A 640 13.12 29.65 -17.67
C LEU A 640 14.25 29.08 -18.54
N LEU A 641 15.50 29.14 -18.09
CA LEU A 641 16.66 28.57 -18.78
C LEU A 641 16.81 27.06 -18.50
N ALA A 642 16.51 26.62 -17.29
CA ALA A 642 16.64 25.22 -16.88
C ALA A 642 15.61 24.30 -17.55
N ILE A 643 14.37 24.77 -17.73
CA ILE A 643 13.28 23.99 -18.36
C ILE A 643 13.67 23.44 -19.75
N PRO A 644 14.11 24.24 -20.74
CA PRO A 644 14.45 23.73 -22.06
C PRO A 644 15.65 22.78 -22.05
N ILE A 645 16.65 23.02 -21.18
CA ILE A 645 17.82 22.13 -21.03
C ILE A 645 17.36 20.77 -20.52
N ILE A 646 16.63 20.72 -19.41
CA ILE A 646 16.12 19.48 -18.83
C ILE A 646 15.22 18.75 -19.83
N SER A 647 14.30 19.48 -20.49
CA SER A 647 13.39 18.91 -21.50
C SER A 647 14.13 18.25 -22.67
N LYS A 648 15.17 18.91 -23.20
CA LYS A 648 16.03 18.38 -24.26
C LYS A 648 16.67 17.04 -23.88
N TYR A 649 17.33 16.97 -22.73
CA TYR A 649 18.01 15.74 -22.30
C TYR A 649 17.03 14.62 -21.93
N ILE A 650 15.90 14.96 -21.31
CA ILE A 650 14.83 13.98 -21.05
C ILE A 650 14.31 13.41 -22.37
N SER A 651 14.04 14.25 -23.39
CA SER A 651 13.56 13.79 -24.70
C SER A 651 14.48 12.73 -25.32
N ILE A 652 15.80 13.03 -25.35
CA ILE A 652 16.82 12.14 -25.91
C ILE A 652 16.83 10.79 -25.17
N GLU A 653 16.84 10.82 -23.84
CA GLU A 653 16.92 9.63 -23.01
C GLU A 653 15.63 8.80 -22.99
N LEU A 654 14.48 9.45 -23.10
CA LEU A 654 13.20 8.75 -23.24
C LEU A 654 13.13 8.00 -24.57
N ILE A 655 13.49 8.64 -25.69
CA ILE A 655 13.55 7.98 -27.00
C ILE A 655 14.50 6.79 -26.92
N ARG A 656 15.71 6.97 -26.38
CA ARG A 656 16.71 5.89 -26.25
C ARG A 656 16.20 4.71 -25.44
N ASN A 657 15.58 4.95 -24.28
CA ASN A 657 15.13 3.88 -23.40
C ASN A 657 13.88 3.17 -23.93
N LEU A 658 12.89 3.90 -24.45
CA LEU A 658 11.67 3.28 -24.98
C LEU A 658 11.94 2.48 -26.26
N SER A 659 12.87 2.93 -27.10
CA SER A 659 13.28 2.22 -28.32
C SER A 659 14.11 0.96 -28.04
N SER A 660 14.58 0.77 -26.81
CA SER A 660 15.44 -0.37 -26.44
C SER A 660 14.68 -1.69 -26.30
N ASP A 661 13.35 -1.66 -26.15
CA ASP A 661 12.50 -2.84 -26.06
C ASP A 661 11.57 -2.94 -27.30
N PRO A 662 11.77 -3.92 -28.19
CA PRO A 662 10.94 -4.12 -29.38
C PRO A 662 9.44 -4.26 -29.08
N LYS A 663 9.07 -4.83 -27.93
CA LYS A 663 7.66 -5.00 -27.53
C LYS A 663 7.00 -3.66 -27.21
N VAL A 664 7.75 -2.76 -26.58
CA VAL A 664 7.28 -1.41 -26.25
C VAL A 664 7.03 -0.59 -27.51
N LYS A 665 7.93 -0.71 -28.49
CA LYS A 665 7.75 -0.08 -29.81
C LYS A 665 6.48 -0.59 -30.51
N GLU A 666 6.30 -1.91 -30.61
CA GLU A 666 5.09 -2.50 -31.21
C GLU A 666 3.81 -2.06 -30.49
N PHE A 667 3.86 -1.96 -29.16
CA PHE A 667 2.75 -1.49 -28.34
C PHE A 667 2.40 -0.01 -28.62
N ILE A 668 3.39 0.89 -28.66
CA ILE A 668 3.16 2.32 -28.93
C ILE A 668 2.60 2.53 -30.34
N SER A 669 3.11 1.81 -31.35
CA SER A 669 2.64 1.93 -32.74
C SER A 669 1.18 1.53 -32.94
N LYS A 670 0.61 0.65 -32.10
CA LYS A 670 -0.79 0.20 -32.22
C LYS A 670 -1.81 1.31 -31.93
N PHE A 671 -1.59 2.14 -30.91
CA PHE A 671 -2.55 3.20 -30.54
C PHE A 671 -2.33 4.53 -31.28
N ALA A 672 -1.25 4.66 -32.05
CA ALA A 672 -0.98 5.84 -32.88
C ALA A 672 -2.09 6.12 -33.90
N GLN A 673 -2.83 5.08 -34.30
CA GLN A 673 -3.92 5.16 -35.25
C GLN A 673 -5.18 5.82 -34.66
N ASN A 674 -5.32 5.83 -33.33
CA ASN A 674 -6.44 6.43 -32.63
C ASN A 674 -6.00 7.64 -31.79
N ARG A 675 -6.28 8.84 -32.31
CA ARG A 675 -5.89 10.12 -31.69
C ARG A 675 -6.43 10.30 -30.27
N SER A 676 -7.61 9.77 -29.96
CA SER A 676 -8.21 9.87 -28.63
C SER A 676 -7.45 9.01 -27.61
N ILE A 677 -7.10 7.78 -27.98
CA ILE A 677 -6.34 6.86 -27.11
C ILE A 677 -4.91 7.38 -26.91
N LEU A 678 -4.26 7.86 -27.98
CA LEU A 678 -2.94 8.47 -27.87
C LEU A 678 -2.93 9.64 -26.88
N SER A 679 -3.92 10.54 -26.97
CA SER A 679 -4.08 11.66 -26.04
C SER A 679 -4.26 11.17 -24.59
N GLN A 680 -5.06 10.13 -24.37
CA GLN A 680 -5.24 9.53 -23.04
C GLN A 680 -3.93 8.98 -22.47
N LYS A 681 -3.12 8.28 -23.29
CA LYS A 681 -1.83 7.71 -22.88
C LYS A 681 -0.79 8.79 -22.60
N VAL A 682 -0.70 9.82 -23.45
CA VAL A 682 0.17 10.99 -23.24
C VAL A 682 -0.15 11.64 -21.90
N SER A 683 -1.43 11.85 -21.59
CA SER A 683 -1.85 12.45 -20.32
C SER A 683 -1.48 11.55 -19.13
N ALA A 684 -1.73 10.23 -19.22
CA ALA A 684 -1.37 9.27 -18.18
C ALA A 684 0.15 9.22 -17.88
N TYR A 685 0.99 9.18 -18.92
CA TYR A 685 2.44 9.15 -18.78
C TYR A 685 2.99 10.47 -18.23
N THR A 686 2.47 11.59 -18.71
CA THR A 686 2.81 12.92 -18.19
C THR A 686 2.48 13.03 -16.71
N ASP A 687 1.26 12.68 -16.33
CA ASP A 687 0.79 12.74 -14.94
C ASP A 687 1.64 11.83 -14.04
N TYR A 688 1.97 10.63 -14.50
CA TYR A 688 2.83 9.70 -13.77
C TYR A 688 4.22 10.28 -13.49
N LEU A 689 4.88 10.81 -14.52
CA LEU A 689 6.23 11.35 -14.39
C LEU A 689 6.26 12.63 -13.55
N ARG A 690 5.28 13.53 -13.69
CA ARG A 690 5.19 14.76 -12.89
C ARG A 690 5.06 14.50 -11.39
N HIS A 691 4.44 13.39 -11.02
CA HIS A 691 4.19 13.03 -9.62
C HIS A 691 5.19 12.02 -9.05
N TYR A 692 6.11 11.50 -9.86
CA TYR A 692 7.17 10.61 -9.39
C TYR A 692 8.19 11.36 -8.52
N ASN A 693 8.72 10.71 -7.47
CA ASN A 693 9.73 11.32 -6.61
C ASN A 693 11.14 11.20 -7.18
N PHE A 694 11.63 12.30 -7.74
CA PHE A 694 13.01 12.46 -8.21
C PHE A 694 13.90 13.18 -7.19
N ASP A 695 13.52 13.33 -5.92
CA ASP A 695 14.31 14.10 -4.93
C ASP A 695 15.73 13.54 -4.81
N GLY A 696 15.91 12.21 -4.82
CA GLY A 696 17.24 11.59 -4.78
C GLY A 696 18.07 11.87 -6.03
N GLU A 697 17.44 11.90 -7.20
CA GLU A 697 18.09 12.24 -8.46
C GLU A 697 18.35 13.75 -8.60
N ILE A 698 17.51 14.60 -8.01
CA ILE A 698 17.73 16.03 -7.89
C ILE A 698 18.94 16.31 -6.99
N GLU A 699 19.08 15.63 -5.84
CA GLU A 699 20.29 15.78 -5.01
C GLU A 699 21.55 15.39 -5.79
N LYS A 700 21.51 14.25 -6.49
CA LYS A 700 22.65 13.82 -7.34
C LYS A 700 22.96 14.83 -8.44
N LEU A 701 21.95 15.42 -9.05
CA LEU A 701 22.10 16.47 -10.06
C LEU A 701 22.77 17.71 -9.44
N ILE A 702 22.29 18.18 -8.29
CA ILE A 702 22.86 19.34 -7.59
C ILE A 702 24.32 19.07 -7.22
N ASP A 703 24.62 17.88 -6.69
CA ASP A 703 26.00 17.47 -6.39
C ASP A 703 26.88 17.45 -7.64
N LYS A 704 26.37 16.99 -8.78
CA LYS A 704 27.10 17.03 -10.05
C LYS A 704 27.31 18.46 -10.56
N VAL A 705 26.29 19.31 -10.49
CA VAL A 705 26.38 20.72 -10.88
C VAL A 705 27.44 21.43 -10.04
N ALA A 706 27.42 21.22 -8.72
CA ALA A 706 28.37 21.82 -7.78
C ALA A 706 29.83 21.42 -8.06
N ASN A 707 30.03 20.24 -8.63
CA ASN A 707 31.35 19.68 -8.97
C ASN A 707 31.71 19.80 -10.47
N SER A 708 30.83 20.39 -11.29
CA SER A 708 31.08 20.54 -12.73
C SER A 708 32.19 21.57 -12.99
N THR A 709 33.06 21.28 -13.94
CA THR A 709 34.11 22.22 -14.39
C THR A 709 33.53 23.42 -15.15
N LYS A 710 32.26 23.34 -15.56
CA LYS A 710 31.53 24.44 -16.24
C LYS A 710 30.84 25.40 -15.28
N LEU A 711 30.83 25.12 -13.99
CA LEU A 711 30.22 26.01 -13.00
C LEU A 711 31.13 27.21 -12.74
N ASP A 712 30.60 28.41 -12.96
CA ASP A 712 31.30 29.65 -12.61
C ASP A 712 31.55 29.73 -11.10
N TYR A 713 32.76 30.13 -10.71
CA TYR A 713 33.17 30.19 -9.31
C TYR A 713 32.27 31.12 -8.48
N SER A 714 31.81 32.23 -9.06
CA SER A 714 30.94 33.22 -8.40
C SER A 714 29.52 32.71 -8.12
N ALA A 715 29.12 31.60 -8.74
CA ALA A 715 27.80 30.99 -8.61
C ALA A 715 27.77 29.77 -7.68
N LYS A 716 28.90 29.39 -7.07
CA LYS A 716 29.01 28.18 -6.23
C LYS A 716 28.11 28.18 -5.01
N ASP A 717 27.92 29.34 -4.39
CA ASP A 717 27.10 29.44 -3.17
C ASP A 717 25.61 29.29 -3.47
N VAL A 718 25.18 29.69 -4.67
CA VAL A 718 23.79 29.56 -5.13
C VAL A 718 23.37 28.09 -5.18
N VAL A 719 24.22 27.22 -5.73
CA VAL A 719 23.92 25.78 -5.93
C VAL A 719 23.65 25.06 -4.60
N LYS A 720 24.21 25.55 -3.49
CA LYS A 720 24.06 24.97 -2.15
C LYS A 720 22.78 25.43 -1.42
N THR A 721 22.01 26.35 -2.01
CA THR A 721 20.80 26.88 -1.37
C THR A 721 19.59 25.96 -1.56
N ASN A 722 18.68 25.99 -0.59
CA ASN A 722 17.37 25.33 -0.73
C ASN A 722 16.53 25.94 -1.86
N ASP A 723 16.73 27.22 -2.18
CA ASP A 723 16.03 27.90 -3.26
C ASP A 723 16.45 27.33 -4.63
N PHE A 724 17.74 27.08 -4.85
CA PHE A 724 18.22 26.42 -6.07
C PHE A 724 17.60 25.03 -6.23
N ARG A 725 17.57 24.24 -5.15
CA ARG A 725 16.90 22.94 -5.12
C ARG A 725 15.41 23.05 -5.49
N SER A 726 14.71 24.04 -4.94
CA SER A 726 13.30 24.27 -5.27
C SER A 726 13.11 24.62 -6.75
N VAL A 727 13.97 25.47 -7.30
CA VAL A 727 13.91 25.87 -8.72
C VAL A 727 14.18 24.70 -9.66
N ILE A 728 15.16 23.83 -9.37
CA ILE A 728 15.40 22.62 -10.17
C ILE A 728 14.20 21.67 -10.12
N LYS A 729 13.58 21.51 -8.94
CA LYS A 729 12.38 20.70 -8.77
C LYS A 729 11.21 21.24 -9.61
N ASP A 730 11.02 22.55 -9.64
CA ASP A 730 10.00 23.21 -10.47
C ASP A 730 10.33 23.12 -11.97
N ALA A 731 11.61 23.25 -12.33
CA ALA A 731 12.08 23.13 -13.71
C ALA A 731 11.78 21.74 -14.27
N LEU A 732 12.09 20.69 -13.52
CA LEU A 732 11.79 19.30 -13.89
C LEU A 732 10.28 19.08 -14.10
N LYS A 733 9.44 19.52 -13.16
CA LYS A 733 7.98 19.37 -13.27
C LYS A 733 7.42 20.06 -14.51
N LYS A 734 7.94 21.24 -14.86
CA LYS A 734 7.53 22.00 -16.04
C LYS A 734 8.09 21.42 -17.34
N ALA A 735 9.31 20.86 -17.31
CA ALA A 735 9.93 20.22 -18.46
C ALA A 735 9.14 18.99 -18.91
N ILE A 736 8.62 18.20 -17.97
CA ILE A 736 7.71 17.08 -18.25
C ILE A 736 6.36 17.64 -18.66
N SER A 737 6.05 17.59 -19.95
CA SER A 737 4.82 18.13 -20.55
C SER A 737 4.19 17.14 -21.52
N GLU A 738 2.88 17.28 -21.78
CA GLU A 738 2.17 16.44 -22.74
C GLU A 738 2.82 16.56 -24.13
N ASN A 739 3.20 17.76 -24.57
CA ASN A 739 3.93 17.98 -25.83
C ASN A 739 5.25 17.22 -25.89
N LEU A 740 6.03 17.18 -24.79
CA LEU A 740 7.28 16.42 -24.75
C LEU A 740 7.01 14.94 -24.94
N ILE A 741 6.05 14.39 -24.19
CA ILE A 741 5.71 12.96 -24.25
C ILE A 741 5.11 12.59 -25.59
N GLU A 742 4.20 13.40 -26.14
CA GLU A 742 3.62 13.20 -27.47
C GLU A 742 4.69 13.18 -28.56
N ASN A 743 5.64 14.13 -28.53
CA ASN A 743 6.76 14.16 -29.48
C ASN A 743 7.66 12.91 -29.35
N VAL A 744 7.94 12.46 -28.13
CA VAL A 744 8.71 11.23 -27.89
C VAL A 744 7.98 10.01 -28.46
N LEU A 745 6.68 9.86 -28.18
CA LEU A 745 5.89 8.73 -28.68
C LEU A 745 5.81 8.76 -30.22
N ASN A 746 5.56 9.93 -30.80
CA ASN A 746 5.57 10.11 -32.26
C ASN A 746 6.92 9.71 -32.87
N ASN A 747 8.04 10.13 -32.28
CA ASN A 747 9.37 9.73 -32.76
C ASN A 747 9.59 8.21 -32.70
N ILE A 748 9.11 7.52 -31.67
CA ILE A 748 9.21 6.06 -31.56
C ILE A 748 8.38 5.35 -32.63
N ILE A 749 7.24 5.94 -33.03
CA ILE A 749 6.39 5.44 -34.10
C ILE A 749 7.09 5.54 -35.47
N TYR A 750 7.92 6.58 -35.67
CA TYR A 750 8.66 6.80 -36.91
C TYR A 750 10.00 6.05 -37.00
N LEU A 751 10.64 5.76 -35.86
CA LEU A 751 11.81 4.88 -35.78
C LEU A 751 11.43 3.45 -36.11
#